data_AF-A0AAN9AQD2-F1
#
_entry.id   AF-A0AAN9AQD2-F1
#
_cell.length_a   1.000
_cell.length_b   1.000
_cell.length_c   1.000
_cell.angle_alpha   90.00
_cell.angle_beta   90.00
_cell.angle_gamma   90.00
#
_symmetry.space_group_name_H-M   'P 1'
#
loop_
_entity.id
_entity.type
_entity.pdbx_description
1 polymer ?
#
loop_
_entity_poly.entity_id
_entity_poly.type
_entity_poly.pdbx_seq_one_letter_code
_entity_poly.pdbx_strand_id
1 'polypeptide(L)'
;MEDERVLIVACFLSLFLLVLGQDDIRQPPRISKPATPRQEFFLPNNANNDIFLNCSATGRPLPSYDWYYNAMPIQPQLGDITVDHTTGALTIRKPTTAIQGYFSCRARTTFPNGVSALSISHSVEVRAARLDNWQNKEPGEQIAAKEGEYVSIRCDDNRPQSIGPSLFKWFKNVDVEFQEVLDDERIFIDNTGTLHFTYAQTHDTQPGYACAVTNVLVGNIQTGRRHQLTVSAVSSVPEARPILQFSTETNGQAALTFKANDRGRLECVFSGYVNVPGDETPSVAWFDNANNPIVSGRGRYTIENSGRVLLIDSLREADDKLYTCQGSNTLGSTRATMQLNVTAAPIWVEPLQSTTVPQGQDAVFHCQARSAVGEVPPDPPRWRRNGISMNSGYDPNKYEFSEGRRVLTVKATRKNADIACFQCYVGNSVGDSYGEGCLNVILPIQIITRPAAKQSIDKKGDIVDLTVVATSDNLYPLAYTWYFNNVTYDSLHAPPHVIYDVNTNLAYINTSDLTDQQMRDIRGVYRRQVYHEFETVFVDMEVDLLDDPLVVAASAGTFDFWIVGLVLGLLLLLLVLLIVLFIVVRRKRQEGHYPVDKNETKAGLDPKTEMENSGFDALTRAPYDYPENSRSRTALDIDDLPREMEGDNESFGSSEYGDEASAFNEDGSFIGVYSSPERKPPVENNVHPTGESVV
;
A
#
# COMPACT_ATOMS: atom_id res chain seq x y z
N MET A 1 -17.67 -47.84 42.07
CA MET A 1 -18.13 -46.60 42.75
C MET A 1 -17.08 -45.48 42.66
N GLU A 2 -15.79 -45.77 42.42
CA GLU A 2 -14.77 -44.77 42.05
C GLU A 2 -14.81 -44.42 40.54
N ASP A 3 -15.02 -45.38 39.65
CA ASP A 3 -15.10 -45.12 38.19
C ASP A 3 -16.28 -44.23 37.77
N GLU A 4 -17.43 -44.37 38.41
CA GLU A 4 -18.59 -43.49 38.17
C GLU A 4 -18.34 -42.04 38.59
N ARG A 5 -17.52 -41.82 39.64
CA ARG A 5 -17.21 -40.46 40.11
C ARG A 5 -16.22 -39.76 39.18
N VAL A 6 -15.30 -40.48 38.55
CA VAL A 6 -14.38 -39.94 37.55
C VAL A 6 -15.13 -39.58 36.26
N LEU A 7 -16.05 -40.42 35.81
CA LEU A 7 -16.86 -40.15 34.61
C LEU A 7 -17.82 -38.97 34.81
N ILE A 8 -18.41 -38.84 36.01
CA ILE A 8 -19.29 -37.71 36.36
C ILE A 8 -18.49 -36.41 36.47
N VAL A 9 -17.30 -36.42 37.10
CA VAL A 9 -16.43 -35.23 37.17
C VAL A 9 -15.92 -34.83 35.80
N ALA A 10 -15.57 -35.79 34.92
CA ALA A 10 -15.19 -35.52 33.53
C ALA A 10 -16.36 -34.99 32.69
N CYS A 11 -17.59 -35.49 32.90
CA CYS A 11 -18.81 -34.95 32.28
C CYS A 11 -19.18 -33.56 32.79
N PHE A 12 -18.96 -33.25 34.07
CA PHE A 12 -19.16 -31.90 34.59
C PHE A 12 -18.06 -30.94 34.11
N LEU A 13 -16.81 -31.36 34.01
CA LEU A 13 -15.73 -30.57 33.40
C LEU A 13 -15.96 -30.35 31.90
N SER A 14 -16.45 -31.35 31.17
CA SER A 14 -16.78 -31.21 29.74
C SER A 14 -18.04 -30.35 29.52
N LEU A 15 -19.08 -30.49 30.35
CA LEU A 15 -20.22 -29.56 30.33
C LEU A 15 -19.81 -28.15 30.74
N PHE A 16 -18.92 -27.98 31.72
CA PHE A 16 -18.45 -26.66 32.15
C PHE A 16 -17.57 -25.99 31.09
N LEU A 17 -16.77 -26.77 30.35
CA LEU A 17 -16.03 -26.30 29.16
C LEU A 17 -16.95 -26.02 27.97
N LEU A 18 -18.03 -26.79 27.77
CA LEU A 18 -19.08 -26.54 26.76
C LEU A 18 -19.92 -25.28 27.09
N VAL A 19 -20.19 -25.01 28.37
CA VAL A 19 -20.95 -23.84 28.82
C VAL A 19 -20.11 -22.55 28.79
N LEU A 20 -18.79 -22.65 28.98
CA LEU A 20 -17.85 -21.52 28.77
C LEU A 20 -17.50 -21.30 27.29
N GLY A 21 -17.80 -22.26 26.43
CA GLY A 21 -17.56 -22.26 24.98
C GLY A 21 -18.80 -21.90 24.15
N GLN A 22 -19.73 -21.08 24.66
CA GLN A 22 -20.62 -20.36 23.75
C GLN A 22 -19.75 -19.49 22.84
N ASP A 23 -19.87 -19.69 21.52
CA ASP A 23 -19.15 -19.02 20.43
C ASP A 23 -18.92 -17.51 20.68
N ASP A 24 -17.88 -17.17 21.42
CA ASP A 24 -17.47 -15.79 21.69
C ASP A 24 -16.65 -15.28 20.49
N ILE A 25 -17.33 -15.26 19.35
CA ILE A 25 -16.80 -14.77 18.08
C ILE A 25 -16.79 -13.25 18.16
N ARG A 26 -15.57 -12.71 18.16
CA ARG A 26 -15.32 -11.28 18.22
C ARG A 26 -14.64 -10.86 16.92
N GLN A 27 -15.29 -9.97 16.19
CA GLN A 27 -14.66 -9.25 15.08
C GLN A 27 -14.95 -7.76 15.23
N PRO A 28 -13.91 -6.90 15.23
CA PRO A 28 -14.11 -5.45 15.30
C PRO A 28 -14.88 -4.93 14.07
N PRO A 29 -15.50 -3.75 14.18
CA PRO A 29 -16.26 -3.18 13.09
C PRO A 29 -15.31 -2.70 11.98
N ARG A 30 -15.72 -2.85 10.71
CA ARG A 30 -15.00 -2.28 9.56
C ARG A 30 -15.99 -1.59 8.64
N ILE A 31 -15.90 -0.26 8.57
CA ILE A 31 -16.74 0.54 7.69
C ILE A 31 -16.33 0.35 6.22
N SER A 32 -17.32 0.12 5.37
CA SER A 32 -17.19 0.04 3.91
C SER A 32 -17.73 1.29 3.20
N LYS A 33 -18.64 2.04 3.83
CA LYS A 33 -19.23 3.27 3.27
C LYS A 33 -19.47 4.31 4.38
N PRO A 34 -19.14 5.60 4.14
CA PRO A 34 -18.37 6.13 3.00
C PRO A 34 -16.89 5.71 3.04
N ALA A 35 -16.36 5.31 1.88
CA ALA A 35 -14.98 4.84 1.73
C ALA A 35 -13.96 5.97 1.49
N THR A 36 -14.41 7.13 1.01
CA THR A 36 -13.58 8.32 0.75
C THR A 36 -14.34 9.59 1.14
N PRO A 37 -13.64 10.70 1.41
CA PRO A 37 -14.29 12.00 1.60
C PRO A 37 -15.07 12.43 0.36
N ARG A 38 -16.22 13.07 0.53
CA ARG A 38 -17.03 13.61 -0.57
C ARG A 38 -17.87 14.80 -0.14
N GLN A 39 -18.31 15.60 -1.10
CA GLN A 39 -19.23 16.71 -0.90
C GLN A 39 -20.65 16.34 -1.34
N GLU A 40 -21.63 16.80 -0.58
CA GLU A 40 -23.05 16.66 -0.86
C GLU A 40 -23.68 18.06 -0.88
N PHE A 41 -24.34 18.41 -1.98
CA PHE A 41 -24.98 19.72 -2.14
C PHE A 41 -26.49 19.59 -2.02
N PHE A 42 -27.13 20.57 -1.39
CA PHE A 42 -28.59 20.63 -1.29
C PHE A 42 -29.11 22.03 -1.61
N LEU A 43 -30.31 22.11 -2.18
CA LEU A 43 -31.04 23.37 -2.39
C LEU A 43 -31.84 23.72 -1.13
N PRO A 44 -31.56 24.87 -0.47
CA PRO A 44 -32.33 25.31 0.69
C PRO A 44 -33.80 25.55 0.33
N ASN A 45 -34.70 25.24 1.26
CA ASN A 45 -36.15 25.49 1.14
C ASN A 45 -36.88 24.71 0.03
N ASN A 46 -36.20 23.77 -0.65
CA ASN A 46 -36.85 22.87 -1.59
C ASN A 46 -37.41 21.66 -0.82
N ALA A 47 -38.74 21.52 -0.79
CA ALA A 47 -39.44 20.50 -0.01
C ALA A 47 -39.18 19.06 -0.47
N ASN A 48 -38.63 18.86 -1.68
CA ASN A 48 -38.31 17.54 -2.24
C ASN A 48 -36.82 17.17 -2.13
N ASN A 49 -36.05 17.91 -1.35
CA ASN A 49 -34.59 17.77 -1.34
C ASN A 49 -34.05 17.24 0.01
N ASP A 50 -34.56 16.08 0.42
CA ASP A 50 -34.06 15.35 1.57
C ASP A 50 -32.65 14.79 1.27
N ILE A 51 -31.79 14.80 2.29
CA ILE A 51 -30.41 14.29 2.17
C ILE A 51 -30.36 12.91 2.80
N PHE A 52 -29.84 11.94 2.04
CA PHE A 52 -29.68 10.56 2.49
C PHE A 52 -28.20 10.21 2.58
N LEU A 53 -27.69 10.04 3.80
CA LEU A 53 -26.34 9.56 4.07
C LEU A 53 -26.41 8.13 4.56
N ASN A 54 -25.66 7.23 3.95
CA ASN A 54 -25.60 5.83 4.36
C ASN A 54 -24.26 5.50 5.01
N CYS A 55 -24.32 4.60 5.99
CA CYS A 55 -23.16 4.01 6.62
C CYS A 55 -23.32 2.50 6.63
N SER A 56 -22.26 1.77 6.31
CA SER A 56 -22.29 0.31 6.32
C SER A 56 -20.98 -0.22 6.85
N ALA A 57 -21.05 -1.13 7.83
CA ALA A 57 -19.90 -1.78 8.43
C ALA A 57 -20.15 -3.27 8.64
N THR A 58 -19.09 -4.07 8.52
CA THR A 58 -19.06 -5.46 8.98
C THR A 58 -18.67 -5.52 10.45
N GLY A 59 -18.96 -6.60 11.17
CA GLY A 59 -18.53 -6.83 12.55
C GLY A 59 -19.28 -8.00 13.19
N ARG A 60 -18.69 -8.61 14.23
CA ARG A 60 -19.34 -9.68 15.02
C ARG A 60 -19.15 -9.44 16.51
N PRO A 61 -20.22 -9.22 17.29
CA PRO A 61 -21.62 -9.03 16.86
C PRO A 61 -21.84 -7.88 15.88
N LEU A 62 -23.02 -7.83 15.23
CA LEU A 62 -23.34 -6.76 14.27
C LEU A 62 -23.17 -5.38 14.90
N PRO A 63 -22.57 -4.41 14.18
CA PRO A 63 -22.31 -3.09 14.73
C PRO A 63 -23.58 -2.26 14.85
N SER A 64 -23.63 -1.39 15.87
CA SER A 64 -24.56 -0.28 15.97
C SER A 64 -23.93 1.00 15.42
N TYR A 65 -24.74 1.93 14.93
CA TYR A 65 -24.27 3.13 14.26
C TYR A 65 -24.67 4.41 15.00
N ASP A 66 -23.74 5.36 15.06
CA ASP A 66 -23.98 6.72 15.51
C ASP A 66 -23.43 7.70 14.49
N TRP A 67 -24.10 8.84 14.32
CA TRP A 67 -23.64 9.91 13.44
C TRP A 67 -23.20 11.14 14.22
N TYR A 68 -22.16 11.78 13.73
CA TYR A 68 -21.54 12.96 14.31
C TYR A 68 -21.53 14.09 13.28
N TYR A 69 -21.82 15.29 13.75
CA TYR A 69 -21.77 16.55 13.01
C TYR A 69 -20.64 17.42 13.58
N ASN A 70 -19.70 17.84 12.73
CA ASN A 70 -18.52 18.62 13.11
C ASN A 70 -17.77 18.02 14.33
N ALA A 71 -17.54 16.70 14.27
CA ALA A 71 -16.91 15.89 15.31
C ALA A 71 -17.66 15.80 16.66
N MET A 72 -18.89 16.31 16.75
CA MET A 72 -19.76 16.24 17.93
C MET A 72 -21.01 15.38 17.65
N PRO A 73 -21.63 14.74 18.67
CA PRO A 73 -22.90 14.05 18.48
C PRO A 73 -23.96 14.98 17.90
N ILE A 74 -24.81 14.47 17.00
CA ILE A 74 -25.89 15.26 16.41
C ILE A 74 -26.83 15.74 17.52
N GLN A 75 -27.08 17.05 17.55
CA GLN A 75 -27.99 17.68 18.50
C GLN A 75 -29.40 17.80 17.87
N PRO A 76 -30.48 17.65 18.66
CA PRO A 76 -31.86 17.71 18.15
C PRO A 76 -32.22 19.04 17.47
N GLN A 77 -31.55 20.14 17.86
CA GLN A 77 -31.77 21.48 17.28
C GLN A 77 -31.26 21.66 15.84
N LEU A 78 -30.55 20.68 15.28
CA LEU A 78 -29.93 20.83 13.95
C LEU A 78 -30.95 20.69 12.80
N GLY A 79 -32.13 20.12 13.05
CA GLY A 79 -33.22 19.95 12.08
C GLY A 79 -33.96 18.63 12.25
N ASP A 80 -34.82 18.29 11.29
CA ASP A 80 -35.47 16.98 11.22
C ASP A 80 -34.47 15.93 10.69
N ILE A 81 -33.63 15.44 11.60
CA ILE A 81 -32.62 14.42 11.32
C ILE A 81 -33.04 13.12 11.97
N THR A 82 -33.21 12.07 11.16
CA THR A 82 -33.49 10.71 11.61
C THR A 82 -32.27 9.83 11.38
N VAL A 83 -31.83 9.16 12.44
CA VAL A 83 -30.72 8.20 12.41
C VAL A 83 -31.26 6.82 12.74
N ASP A 84 -31.07 5.89 11.83
CA ASP A 84 -31.28 4.48 12.09
C ASP A 84 -29.99 3.86 12.63
N HIS A 85 -29.97 3.61 13.93
CA HIS A 85 -28.83 3.05 14.65
C HIS A 85 -28.51 1.59 14.28
N THR A 86 -29.39 0.92 13.52
CA THR A 86 -29.22 -0.48 13.10
C THR A 86 -28.75 -0.61 11.65
N THR A 87 -29.30 0.21 10.75
CA THR A 87 -28.91 0.19 9.33
C THR A 87 -27.82 1.20 8.99
N GLY A 88 -27.55 2.16 9.88
CA GLY A 88 -26.58 3.23 9.66
C GLY A 88 -27.08 4.35 8.74
N ALA A 89 -28.35 4.31 8.32
CA ALA A 89 -28.95 5.36 7.49
C ALA A 89 -29.21 6.63 8.30
N LEU A 90 -28.80 7.78 7.75
CA LEU A 90 -29.13 9.11 8.24
C LEU A 90 -29.93 9.84 7.17
N THR A 91 -31.11 10.32 7.54
CA THR A 91 -31.98 11.13 6.68
C THR A 91 -32.12 12.53 7.27
N ILE A 92 -31.81 13.56 6.48
CA ILE A 92 -32.06 14.97 6.83
C ILE A 92 -33.23 15.44 6.00
N ARG A 93 -34.37 15.68 6.64
CA ARG A 93 -35.56 16.16 5.96
C ARG A 93 -35.59 17.67 5.93
N LYS A 94 -36.00 18.23 4.79
CA LYS A 94 -36.14 19.69 4.58
C LYS A 94 -34.92 20.47 5.12
N PRO A 95 -33.71 20.17 4.62
CA PRO A 95 -32.47 20.74 5.15
C PRO A 95 -32.47 22.28 5.05
N THR A 96 -31.97 22.93 6.09
CA THR A 96 -31.75 24.39 6.15
C THR A 96 -30.26 24.70 6.13
N THR A 97 -29.87 25.96 5.96
CA THR A 97 -28.43 26.35 5.96
C THR A 97 -27.70 26.05 7.28
N ALA A 98 -28.42 25.73 8.36
CA ALA A 98 -27.84 25.36 9.66
C ALA A 98 -27.17 23.97 9.67
N ILE A 99 -27.54 23.07 8.74
CA ILE A 99 -26.99 21.71 8.65
C ILE A 99 -25.65 21.64 7.89
N GLN A 100 -25.14 22.78 7.41
CA GLN A 100 -23.90 22.81 6.62
C GLN A 100 -22.68 22.49 7.48
N GLY A 101 -21.94 21.45 7.12
CA GLY A 101 -20.76 21.02 7.85
C GLY A 101 -20.39 19.57 7.53
N TYR A 102 -19.64 18.93 8.43
CA TYR A 102 -19.05 17.62 8.21
C TYR A 102 -19.79 16.54 8.99
N PHE A 103 -20.32 15.55 8.28
CA PHE A 103 -20.96 14.38 8.85
C PHE A 103 -20.01 13.18 8.81
N SER A 104 -19.92 12.45 9.92
CA SER A 104 -19.15 11.20 10.00
C SER A 104 -19.94 10.15 10.76
N CYS A 105 -19.99 8.94 10.22
CA CYS A 105 -20.54 7.78 10.88
C CYS A 105 -19.50 7.13 11.80
N ARG A 106 -19.99 6.56 12.91
CA ARG A 106 -19.22 5.72 13.82
C ARG A 106 -19.93 4.39 14.00
N ALA A 107 -19.26 3.30 13.63
CA ALA A 107 -19.76 1.94 13.77
C ALA A 107 -19.12 1.30 15.00
N ARG A 108 -19.95 0.84 15.94
CA ARG A 108 -19.53 0.26 17.21
C ARG A 108 -19.95 -1.21 17.27
N THR A 109 -18.99 -2.10 17.52
CA THR A 109 -19.28 -3.47 17.93
C THR A 109 -19.00 -3.60 19.42
N THR A 110 -19.99 -4.01 20.20
CA THR A 110 -19.86 -4.33 21.63
C THR A 110 -19.89 -5.84 21.80
N PHE A 111 -18.85 -6.38 22.43
CA PHE A 111 -18.67 -7.80 22.67
C PHE A 111 -19.39 -8.25 23.95
N PRO A 112 -19.64 -9.56 24.16
CA PRO A 112 -20.39 -10.07 25.31
C PRO A 112 -19.84 -9.64 26.68
N ASN A 113 -18.54 -9.37 26.77
CA ASN A 113 -17.88 -8.91 27.99
C ASN A 113 -17.95 -7.38 28.23
N GLY A 114 -18.69 -6.64 27.40
CA GLY A 114 -18.86 -5.19 27.50
C GLY A 114 -17.75 -4.36 26.85
N VAL A 115 -16.67 -4.97 26.35
CA VAL A 115 -15.65 -4.25 25.57
C VAL A 115 -16.23 -3.88 24.21
N SER A 116 -15.86 -2.71 23.69
CA SER A 116 -16.28 -2.29 22.35
C SER A 116 -15.10 -1.83 21.50
N ALA A 117 -15.20 -2.10 20.20
CA ALA A 117 -14.37 -1.49 19.17
C ALA A 117 -15.20 -0.47 18.37
N LEU A 118 -14.56 0.62 17.94
CA LEU A 118 -15.24 1.74 17.25
C LEU A 118 -14.47 2.14 15.99
N SER A 119 -15.08 1.91 14.83
CA SER A 119 -14.61 2.36 13.52
C SER A 119 -15.27 3.70 13.15
N ILE A 120 -14.53 4.59 12.51
CA ILE A 120 -14.99 5.93 12.10
C ILE A 120 -14.86 6.08 10.58
N SER A 121 -15.93 6.50 9.92
CA SER A 121 -15.94 6.72 8.47
C SER A 121 -15.21 8.00 8.07
N HIS A 122 -14.84 8.11 6.79
CA HIS A 122 -14.51 9.40 6.19
C HIS A 122 -15.68 10.40 6.29
N SER A 123 -15.36 11.70 6.29
CA SER A 123 -16.38 12.75 6.38
C SER A 123 -17.11 12.98 5.06
N VAL A 124 -18.40 13.27 5.17
CA VAL A 124 -19.23 13.84 4.09
C VAL A 124 -19.48 15.30 4.41
N GLU A 125 -18.99 16.21 3.57
CA GLU A 125 -19.24 17.64 3.73
C GLU A 125 -20.58 18.00 3.06
N VAL A 126 -21.54 18.47 3.85
CA VAL A 126 -22.85 18.89 3.36
C VAL A 126 -22.87 20.41 3.23
N ARG A 127 -23.25 20.92 2.05
CA ARG A 127 -23.26 22.36 1.73
C ARG A 127 -24.55 22.79 1.04
N ALA A 128 -25.03 23.99 1.36
CA ALA A 128 -26.15 24.59 0.65
C ALA A 128 -25.66 25.15 -0.69
N ALA A 129 -26.21 24.64 -1.80
CA ALA A 129 -25.97 25.22 -3.11
C ALA A 129 -26.58 26.62 -3.15
N ARG A 130 -25.79 27.59 -3.62
CA ARG A 130 -26.23 28.99 -3.75
C ARG A 130 -25.45 29.70 -4.85
N LEU A 131 -26.08 30.72 -5.40
CA LEU A 131 -25.46 31.71 -6.27
C LEU A 131 -25.88 33.08 -5.76
N ASP A 132 -24.91 33.86 -5.30
CA ASP A 132 -25.18 35.21 -4.78
C ASP A 132 -25.52 36.18 -5.92
N ASN A 133 -26.13 37.32 -5.59
CA ASN A 133 -26.44 38.36 -6.58
C ASN A 133 -25.19 39.17 -6.96
N TRP A 134 -25.13 39.60 -8.21
CA TRP A 134 -24.08 40.53 -8.67
C TRP A 134 -24.18 41.87 -7.93
N GLN A 135 -23.12 42.24 -7.21
CA GLN A 135 -23.06 43.51 -6.48
C GLN A 135 -22.46 44.59 -7.37
N ASN A 136 -23.00 45.82 -7.34
CA ASN A 136 -22.43 47.01 -8.00
C ASN A 136 -22.04 46.80 -9.47
N LYS A 137 -23.04 46.75 -10.36
CA LYS A 137 -22.82 46.76 -11.81
C LYS A 137 -22.38 48.17 -12.24
N GLU A 138 -21.07 48.39 -12.31
CA GLU A 138 -20.51 49.61 -12.90
C GLU A 138 -20.88 49.72 -14.40
N PRO A 139 -20.77 50.91 -15.02
CA PRO A 139 -20.91 51.04 -16.47
C PRO A 139 -19.92 50.10 -17.16
N GLY A 140 -20.38 49.32 -18.14
CA GLY A 140 -19.47 48.47 -18.88
C GLY A 140 -18.60 49.26 -19.85
N GLU A 141 -17.56 48.58 -20.32
CA GLU A 141 -16.52 49.19 -21.15
C GLU A 141 -16.99 49.38 -22.60
N GLN A 142 -16.53 50.47 -23.22
CA GLN A 142 -16.64 50.67 -24.67
C GLN A 142 -15.34 50.16 -25.33
N ILE A 143 -15.44 49.04 -26.02
CA ILE A 143 -14.33 48.35 -26.66
C ILE A 143 -14.43 48.63 -28.16
N ALA A 144 -13.38 49.20 -28.73
CA ALA A 144 -13.28 49.47 -30.15
C ALA A 144 -12.19 48.59 -30.78
N ALA A 145 -12.51 47.97 -31.91
CA ALA A 145 -11.59 47.12 -32.65
C ALA A 145 -11.74 47.33 -34.17
N LYS A 146 -10.75 46.88 -34.93
CA LYS A 146 -10.86 46.75 -36.39
C LYS A 146 -11.17 45.32 -36.76
N GLU A 147 -11.85 45.14 -37.88
CA GLU A 147 -12.12 43.81 -38.43
C GLU A 147 -10.81 43.04 -38.70
N GLY A 148 -10.72 41.81 -38.17
CA GLY A 148 -9.51 40.99 -38.14
C GLY A 148 -8.71 41.01 -36.84
N GLU A 149 -8.90 42.02 -35.99
CA GLU A 149 -8.15 42.11 -34.74
C GLU A 149 -8.71 41.14 -33.70
N TYR A 150 -7.82 40.63 -32.84
CA TYR A 150 -8.22 39.88 -31.67
C TYR A 150 -8.88 40.81 -30.65
N VAL A 151 -9.97 40.34 -30.05
CA VAL A 151 -10.71 41.08 -29.02
C VAL A 151 -11.00 40.17 -27.85
N SER A 152 -10.88 40.69 -26.63
CA SER A 152 -11.30 39.99 -25.43
C SER A 152 -12.13 40.91 -24.53
N ILE A 153 -13.23 40.42 -24.00
CA ILE A 153 -14.08 41.11 -23.04
C ILE A 153 -13.98 40.35 -21.72
N ARG A 154 -13.30 40.93 -20.73
CA ARG A 154 -13.11 40.31 -19.42
C ARG A 154 -14.42 40.31 -18.64
N CYS A 155 -14.70 39.20 -17.95
CA CYS A 155 -15.77 39.16 -16.96
C CYS A 155 -15.44 40.07 -15.77
N ASP A 156 -16.44 40.52 -15.01
CA ASP A 156 -16.21 41.51 -13.95
C ASP A 156 -15.40 40.91 -12.79
N ASP A 157 -14.51 41.69 -12.20
CA ASP A 157 -13.69 41.23 -11.07
C ASP A 157 -14.57 40.91 -9.84
N ASN A 158 -15.70 41.61 -9.68
CA ASN A 158 -16.66 41.49 -8.58
C ASN A 158 -17.73 40.40 -8.79
N ARG A 159 -17.35 39.29 -9.44
CA ARG A 159 -18.21 38.12 -9.69
C ARG A 159 -18.96 37.64 -8.43
N PRO A 160 -20.20 37.15 -8.58
CA PRO A 160 -20.94 36.55 -7.49
C PRO A 160 -20.27 35.27 -6.99
N GLN A 161 -20.30 35.04 -5.68
CA GLN A 161 -19.83 33.78 -5.11
C GLN A 161 -20.83 32.66 -5.44
N SER A 162 -20.32 31.52 -5.89
CA SER A 162 -21.10 30.30 -6.12
C SER A 162 -20.66 29.18 -5.19
N ILE A 163 -21.60 28.48 -4.57
CA ILE A 163 -21.35 27.24 -3.83
C ILE A 163 -21.97 26.09 -4.61
N GLY A 164 -21.13 25.17 -5.08
CA GLY A 164 -21.50 24.10 -6.00
C GLY A 164 -20.91 24.32 -7.40
N PRO A 165 -21.18 23.40 -8.34
CA PRO A 165 -20.67 23.49 -9.70
C PRO A 165 -21.23 24.74 -10.41
N SER A 166 -20.32 25.58 -10.94
CA SER A 166 -20.64 26.82 -11.64
C SER A 166 -20.01 26.89 -13.02
N LEU A 167 -20.68 27.58 -13.94
CA LEU A 167 -20.23 27.78 -15.32
C LEU A 167 -20.33 29.26 -15.71
N PHE A 168 -19.42 29.70 -16.59
CA PHE A 168 -19.50 30.99 -17.25
C PHE A 168 -20.33 30.89 -18.53
N LYS A 169 -21.10 31.94 -18.80
CA LYS A 169 -21.87 32.14 -20.04
C LYS A 169 -21.72 33.61 -20.45
N TRP A 170 -21.94 33.90 -21.72
CA TRP A 170 -22.06 35.27 -22.19
C TRP A 170 -23.37 35.46 -22.93
N PHE A 171 -23.95 36.65 -22.78
CA PHE A 171 -25.18 37.01 -23.46
C PHE A 171 -24.99 38.31 -24.24
N LYS A 172 -25.65 38.40 -25.40
CA LYS A 172 -25.83 39.64 -26.16
C LYS A 172 -27.31 40.04 -26.16
N ASN A 173 -27.60 41.30 -26.45
CA ASN A 173 -28.97 41.85 -26.55
C ASN A 173 -29.81 41.75 -25.27
N VAL A 174 -29.17 41.96 -24.11
CA VAL A 174 -29.69 41.80 -22.72
C VAL A 174 -30.94 42.65 -22.38
N ASP A 175 -31.52 43.39 -23.33
CA ASP A 175 -32.72 44.24 -23.16
C ASP A 175 -33.97 43.80 -23.92
N VAL A 176 -33.82 42.99 -24.97
CA VAL A 176 -34.95 42.66 -25.87
C VAL A 176 -35.08 41.15 -26.06
N GLU A 177 -33.96 40.46 -26.30
CA GLU A 177 -33.92 39.02 -26.52
C GLU A 177 -32.58 38.50 -25.98
N PHE A 178 -32.62 37.81 -24.84
CA PHE A 178 -31.43 37.24 -24.23
C PHE A 178 -30.88 36.14 -25.14
N GLN A 179 -29.87 36.47 -25.94
CA GLN A 179 -29.21 35.51 -26.80
C GLN A 179 -27.90 35.07 -26.16
N GLU A 180 -27.81 33.79 -25.80
CA GLU A 180 -26.57 33.17 -25.36
C GLU A 180 -25.54 33.21 -26.50
N VAL A 181 -24.33 33.63 -26.18
CA VAL A 181 -23.17 33.49 -27.06
C VAL A 181 -22.68 32.06 -26.89
N LEU A 182 -22.73 31.30 -27.99
CA LEU A 182 -22.27 29.92 -28.01
C LEU A 182 -20.79 29.88 -28.39
N ASP A 183 -20.07 28.94 -27.78
CA ASP A 183 -18.66 28.71 -28.05
C ASP A 183 -18.48 28.00 -29.40
N ASP A 184 -17.50 28.47 -30.17
CA ASP A 184 -17.01 27.88 -31.41
C ASP A 184 -15.47 28.04 -31.52
N GLU A 185 -14.92 27.88 -32.72
CA GLU A 185 -13.47 28.01 -32.98
C GLU A 185 -12.97 29.47 -32.89
N ARG A 186 -13.83 30.43 -33.22
CA ARG A 186 -13.57 31.87 -33.30
C ARG A 186 -13.99 32.61 -32.03
N ILE A 187 -15.14 32.31 -31.47
CA ILE A 187 -15.70 32.94 -30.26
C ILE A 187 -15.78 31.89 -29.16
N PHE A 188 -15.20 32.15 -28.00
CA PHE A 188 -15.25 31.19 -26.89
C PHE A 188 -15.00 31.86 -25.54
N ILE A 189 -15.30 31.14 -24.47
CA ILE A 189 -15.14 31.61 -23.10
C ILE A 189 -14.03 30.83 -22.41
N ASP A 190 -13.07 31.54 -21.81
CA ASP A 190 -11.99 30.89 -21.06
C ASP A 190 -12.42 30.48 -19.64
N ASN A 191 -11.53 29.79 -18.91
CA ASN A 191 -11.78 29.42 -17.51
C ASN A 191 -11.86 30.61 -16.53
N THR A 192 -11.47 31.82 -16.92
CA THR A 192 -11.62 33.05 -16.14
C THR A 192 -12.97 33.73 -16.39
N GLY A 193 -13.72 33.26 -17.38
CA GLY A 193 -14.98 33.82 -17.84
C GLY A 193 -14.81 34.94 -18.86
N THR A 194 -13.60 35.17 -19.37
CA THR A 194 -13.33 36.16 -20.43
C THR A 194 -13.88 35.64 -21.76
N LEU A 195 -14.60 36.49 -22.48
CA LEU A 195 -15.08 36.21 -23.83
C LEU A 195 -14.01 36.61 -24.84
N HIS A 196 -13.59 35.67 -25.67
CA HIS A 196 -12.55 35.87 -26.67
C HIS A 196 -13.13 35.83 -28.08
N PHE A 197 -12.59 36.68 -28.94
CA PHE A 197 -12.77 36.65 -30.39
C PHE A 197 -11.38 36.49 -31.00
N THR A 198 -11.09 35.32 -31.58
CA THR A 198 -9.83 35.02 -32.27
C THR A 198 -9.52 36.09 -33.34
N TYR A 199 -10.58 36.53 -34.03
CA TYR A 199 -10.61 37.73 -34.87
C TYR A 199 -12.04 38.33 -34.86
N ALA A 200 -12.13 39.65 -34.83
CA ALA A 200 -13.38 40.39 -34.83
C ALA A 200 -13.95 40.55 -36.23
N GLN A 201 -15.27 40.45 -36.36
CA GLN A 201 -16.04 40.70 -37.58
C GLN A 201 -16.97 41.89 -37.37
N THR A 202 -17.28 42.61 -38.44
CA THR A 202 -18.16 43.81 -38.36
C THR A 202 -19.51 43.53 -37.71
N HIS A 203 -20.08 42.33 -37.88
CA HIS A 203 -21.35 41.91 -37.27
C HIS A 203 -21.25 41.57 -35.76
N ASP A 204 -20.05 41.46 -35.20
CA ASP A 204 -19.86 41.26 -33.76
C ASP A 204 -20.15 42.54 -32.96
N THR A 205 -20.31 43.68 -33.65
CA THR A 205 -20.69 44.97 -33.05
C THR A 205 -22.01 44.84 -32.30
N GLN A 206 -21.98 44.93 -30.97
CA GLN A 206 -23.15 44.82 -30.10
C GLN A 206 -23.02 45.77 -28.89
N PRO A 207 -24.12 46.41 -28.46
CA PRO A 207 -24.10 47.36 -27.34
C PRO A 207 -24.19 46.72 -25.95
N GLY A 208 -24.29 45.38 -25.85
CA GLY A 208 -24.68 44.74 -24.59
C GLY A 208 -24.19 43.32 -24.40
N TYR A 209 -22.89 43.05 -24.62
CA TYR A 209 -22.29 41.81 -24.14
C TYR A 209 -22.23 41.83 -22.61
N ALA A 210 -22.77 40.81 -21.95
CA ALA A 210 -22.71 40.66 -20.51
C ALA A 210 -22.24 39.26 -20.12
N CYS A 211 -21.23 39.20 -19.26
CA CYS A 211 -20.82 37.97 -18.59
C CYS A 211 -21.97 37.46 -17.72
N ALA A 212 -22.10 36.15 -17.57
CA ALA A 212 -23.06 35.54 -16.71
C ALA A 212 -22.45 34.34 -15.98
N VAL A 213 -22.81 34.21 -14.71
CA VAL A 213 -22.46 33.05 -13.89
C VAL A 213 -23.73 32.27 -13.60
N THR A 214 -23.68 30.96 -13.79
CA THR A 214 -24.77 30.06 -13.41
C THR A 214 -24.26 28.99 -12.46
N ASN A 215 -25.12 28.57 -11.53
CA ASN A 215 -24.88 27.41 -10.70
C ASN A 215 -25.76 26.27 -11.21
N VAL A 216 -25.15 25.15 -11.59
CA VAL A 216 -25.81 24.03 -12.27
C VAL A 216 -26.93 23.43 -11.40
N LEU A 217 -26.80 23.48 -10.07
CA LEU A 217 -27.79 22.94 -9.15
C LEU A 217 -28.95 23.92 -8.89
N VAL A 218 -28.65 25.22 -8.77
CA VAL A 218 -29.68 26.25 -8.50
C VAL A 218 -30.47 26.58 -9.77
N GLY A 219 -29.85 26.48 -10.95
CA GLY A 219 -30.47 26.78 -12.24
C GLY A 219 -30.64 28.27 -12.53
N ASN A 220 -30.36 29.15 -11.57
CA ASN A 220 -30.43 30.60 -11.76
C ASN A 220 -29.18 31.13 -12.47
N ILE A 221 -29.35 32.25 -13.18
CA ILE A 221 -28.29 32.94 -13.92
C ILE A 221 -28.17 34.35 -13.35
N GLN A 222 -26.94 34.78 -13.06
CA GLN A 222 -26.63 36.14 -12.65
C GLN A 222 -25.75 36.78 -13.71
N THR A 223 -26.22 37.89 -14.28
CA THR A 223 -25.49 38.64 -15.31
C THR A 223 -24.70 39.78 -14.69
N GLY A 224 -23.54 40.09 -15.26
CA GLY A 224 -22.66 41.21 -14.89
C GLY A 224 -23.03 42.51 -15.58
N ARG A 225 -22.03 43.38 -15.74
CA ARG A 225 -22.16 44.65 -16.49
C ARG A 225 -22.23 44.42 -18.00
N ARG A 226 -22.63 45.48 -18.72
CA ARG A 226 -22.87 45.44 -20.18
C ARG A 226 -21.78 46.17 -20.93
N HIS A 227 -20.99 45.43 -21.69
CA HIS A 227 -19.94 45.93 -22.55
C HIS A 227 -20.47 46.23 -23.96
N GLN A 228 -19.97 47.31 -24.54
CA GLN A 228 -20.24 47.68 -25.93
C GLN A 228 -19.01 47.38 -26.77
N LEU A 229 -19.16 46.49 -27.75
CA LEU A 229 -18.13 46.22 -28.76
C LEU A 229 -18.50 46.94 -30.06
N THR A 230 -17.56 47.73 -30.59
CA THR A 230 -17.68 48.39 -31.90
C THR A 230 -16.55 47.95 -32.81
N VAL A 231 -16.88 47.27 -33.92
CA VAL A 231 -15.90 46.77 -34.89
C VAL A 231 -15.98 47.60 -36.17
N SER A 232 -14.86 48.23 -36.52
CA SER A 232 -14.75 49.05 -37.74
C SER A 232 -14.27 48.22 -38.93
N ALA A 233 -14.96 48.35 -40.06
CA ALA A 233 -14.61 47.64 -41.30
C ALA A 233 -13.25 48.12 -41.84
N VAL A 234 -12.48 47.21 -42.41
CA VAL A 234 -11.22 47.51 -43.11
C VAL A 234 -11.32 47.08 -44.57
N SER A 235 -10.51 47.68 -45.45
CA SER A 235 -10.53 47.35 -46.89
C SER A 235 -10.08 45.92 -47.19
N SER A 236 -9.21 45.37 -46.34
CA SER A 236 -8.72 44.00 -46.42
C SER A 236 -8.27 43.57 -45.03
N VAL A 237 -8.78 42.44 -44.55
CA VAL A 237 -8.42 41.87 -43.25
C VAL A 237 -6.98 41.33 -43.34
N PRO A 238 -6.04 41.81 -42.51
CA PRO A 238 -4.65 41.34 -42.58
C PRO A 238 -4.54 39.92 -42.03
N GLU A 239 -3.92 39.02 -42.80
CA GLU A 239 -3.57 37.69 -42.30
C GLU A 239 -2.42 37.79 -41.29
N ALA A 240 -2.51 37.01 -40.22
CA ALA A 240 -1.55 37.01 -39.13
C ALA A 240 -1.23 35.59 -38.67
N ARG A 241 0.05 35.34 -38.41
CA ARG A 241 0.51 34.11 -37.73
C ARG A 241 -0.13 33.98 -36.34
N PRO A 242 -0.16 32.78 -35.74
CA PRO A 242 -0.72 32.61 -34.41
C PRO A 242 0.07 33.42 -33.38
N ILE A 243 -0.60 34.14 -32.49
CA ILE A 243 0.01 34.90 -31.40
C ILE A 243 -0.66 34.43 -30.11
N LEU A 244 0.13 34.07 -29.11
CA LEU A 244 -0.39 33.70 -27.79
C LEU A 244 -1.02 34.93 -27.13
N GLN A 245 -2.29 34.85 -26.80
CA GLN A 245 -3.03 35.92 -26.10
C GLN A 245 -3.28 35.57 -24.64
N PHE A 246 -3.56 34.30 -24.38
CA PHE A 246 -3.71 33.76 -23.04
C PHE A 246 -3.16 32.35 -23.01
N SER A 247 -2.44 32.05 -21.95
CA SER A 247 -2.14 30.70 -21.51
C SER A 247 -2.58 30.64 -20.06
N THR A 248 -2.76 29.43 -19.53
CA THR A 248 -2.88 29.24 -18.09
C THR A 248 -1.50 29.54 -17.47
N GLU A 249 -1.16 30.82 -17.38
CA GLU A 249 0.07 31.36 -16.80
C GLU A 249 -0.33 32.23 -15.60
N THR A 250 0.20 31.86 -14.44
CA THR A 250 -0.01 32.59 -13.20
C THR A 250 0.84 33.84 -13.20
N ASN A 251 0.23 35.03 -13.18
CA ASN A 251 0.75 36.35 -12.72
C ASN A 251 2.14 36.36 -12.03
N GLY A 252 3.22 35.98 -12.73
CA GLY A 252 4.58 35.86 -12.15
C GLY A 252 4.84 34.73 -11.14
N GLN A 253 3.97 33.72 -10.99
CA GLN A 253 4.24 32.52 -10.17
C GLN A 253 4.70 31.32 -11.02
N ALA A 254 5.51 30.45 -10.43
CA ALA A 254 6.31 29.45 -11.15
C ALA A 254 5.54 28.19 -11.61
N ALA A 255 4.30 27.94 -11.17
CA ALA A 255 3.52 26.75 -11.55
C ALA A 255 2.04 26.79 -11.12
N LEU A 256 1.19 26.03 -11.82
CA LEU A 256 -0.21 25.75 -11.45
C LEU A 256 -0.29 24.56 -10.50
N THR A 257 -0.66 24.78 -9.24
CA THR A 257 -0.72 23.71 -8.24
C THR A 257 -2.12 23.10 -8.13
N PHE A 258 -2.25 21.81 -8.43
CA PHE A 258 -3.47 21.01 -8.27
C PHE A 258 -3.29 19.94 -7.19
N LYS A 259 -4.38 19.47 -6.57
CA LYS A 259 -4.29 18.31 -5.68
C LYS A 259 -4.26 17.01 -6.47
N ALA A 260 -3.53 16.02 -5.99
CA ALA A 260 -3.56 14.67 -6.57
C ALA A 260 -5.00 14.13 -6.60
N ASN A 261 -5.31 13.35 -7.64
CA ASN A 261 -6.64 12.86 -8.01
C ASN A 261 -7.65 13.92 -8.49
N ASP A 262 -7.37 15.22 -8.38
CA ASP A 262 -8.19 16.24 -9.05
C ASP A 262 -8.07 16.12 -10.57
N ARG A 263 -8.98 16.80 -11.28
CA ARG A 263 -8.91 16.99 -12.72
C ARG A 263 -8.09 18.24 -13.03
N GLY A 264 -6.92 18.05 -13.64
CA GLY A 264 -6.11 19.16 -14.13
C GLY A 264 -6.75 19.80 -15.36
N ARG A 265 -6.69 21.13 -15.46
CA ARG A 265 -7.16 21.89 -16.62
C ARG A 265 -6.09 22.89 -17.04
N LEU A 266 -5.64 22.75 -18.28
CA LEU A 266 -4.70 23.64 -18.93
C LEU A 266 -5.35 24.23 -20.18
N GLU A 267 -5.09 25.49 -20.47
CA GLU A 267 -5.77 26.25 -21.52
C GLU A 267 -4.80 27.21 -22.22
N CYS A 268 -4.88 27.25 -23.55
CA CYS A 268 -4.15 28.18 -24.40
C CYS A 268 -5.06 28.79 -25.46
N VAL A 269 -4.86 30.08 -25.66
CA VAL A 269 -5.64 30.93 -26.56
C VAL A 269 -4.68 31.65 -27.48
N PHE A 270 -4.82 31.35 -28.77
CA PHE A 270 -4.07 31.99 -29.82
C PHE A 270 -5.01 32.88 -30.64
N SER A 271 -4.61 34.13 -30.86
CA SER A 271 -5.16 34.92 -31.96
C SER A 271 -4.46 34.55 -33.27
N GLY A 272 -5.04 34.95 -34.38
CA GLY A 272 -4.47 34.76 -35.71
C GLY A 272 -5.59 34.60 -36.70
N TYR A 273 -5.33 34.95 -37.95
CA TYR A 273 -6.32 34.87 -39.01
C TYR A 273 -5.63 34.57 -40.33
N VAL A 274 -6.19 33.66 -41.11
CA VAL A 274 -5.80 33.43 -42.50
C VAL A 274 -7.06 33.33 -43.35
N ASN A 275 -7.00 33.79 -44.60
CA ASN A 275 -8.16 33.77 -45.48
C ASN A 275 -8.25 32.42 -46.22
N VAL A 276 -8.37 31.34 -45.44
CA VAL A 276 -8.50 29.97 -45.94
C VAL A 276 -9.83 29.42 -45.42
N PRO A 277 -10.81 29.15 -46.30
CA PRO A 277 -12.11 28.62 -45.88
C PRO A 277 -11.99 27.34 -45.04
N GLY A 278 -12.47 27.38 -43.79
CA GLY A 278 -12.44 26.27 -42.85
C GLY A 278 -11.13 26.10 -42.07
N ASP A 279 -10.19 27.04 -42.18
CA ASP A 279 -8.94 27.10 -41.40
C ASP A 279 -8.63 28.56 -40.98
N GLU A 280 -9.68 29.37 -40.80
CA GLU A 280 -9.54 30.81 -40.49
C GLU A 280 -8.95 31.05 -39.10
N THR A 281 -9.10 30.10 -38.17
CA THR A 281 -8.57 30.17 -36.80
C THR A 281 -7.38 29.22 -36.61
N PRO A 282 -6.36 29.59 -35.81
CA PRO A 282 -5.24 28.69 -35.56
C PRO A 282 -5.66 27.36 -34.91
N SER A 283 -5.17 26.26 -35.48
CA SER A 283 -5.28 24.93 -34.86
C SER A 283 -4.39 24.83 -33.62
N VAL A 284 -4.89 24.21 -32.53
CA VAL A 284 -4.15 24.06 -31.27
C VAL A 284 -3.83 22.59 -31.01
N ALA A 285 -2.55 22.32 -30.78
CA ALA A 285 -2.03 21.00 -30.40
C ALA A 285 -1.30 21.05 -29.05
N TRP A 286 -1.33 19.95 -28.31
CA TRP A 286 -0.69 19.81 -27.00
C TRP A 286 0.46 18.81 -27.05
N PHE A 287 1.49 19.08 -26.26
CA PHE A 287 2.70 18.28 -26.14
C PHE A 287 3.07 18.11 -24.68
N ASP A 288 3.60 16.93 -24.33
CA ASP A 288 4.17 16.68 -23.00
C ASP A 288 5.59 17.28 -22.87
N ASN A 289 6.17 17.16 -21.68
CA ASN A 289 7.53 17.65 -21.39
C ASN A 289 8.62 17.05 -22.30
N ALA A 290 8.40 15.85 -22.86
CA ALA A 290 9.31 15.21 -23.82
C ALA A 290 9.00 15.62 -25.27
N ASN A 291 8.12 16.61 -25.47
CA ASN A 291 7.65 17.11 -26.76
C ASN A 291 6.90 16.06 -27.60
N ASN A 292 6.34 15.03 -26.96
CA ASN A 292 5.46 14.07 -27.63
C ASN A 292 4.05 14.67 -27.75
N PRO A 293 3.36 14.47 -28.89
CA PRO A 293 2.00 14.95 -29.06
C PRO A 293 1.04 14.23 -28.11
N ILE A 294 0.24 15.01 -27.39
CA ILE A 294 -0.84 14.52 -26.54
C ILE A 294 -2.08 14.34 -27.42
N VAL A 295 -2.66 13.14 -27.38
CA VAL A 295 -3.83 12.78 -28.19
C VAL A 295 -5.04 12.62 -27.28
N SER A 296 -6.14 13.31 -27.62
CA SER A 296 -7.41 13.22 -26.91
C SER A 296 -7.93 11.79 -26.84
N GLY A 297 -8.46 11.37 -25.70
CA GLY A 297 -9.00 10.01 -25.47
C GLY A 297 -7.93 8.94 -25.25
N ARG A 298 -6.64 9.27 -25.35
CA ARG A 298 -5.55 8.35 -25.01
C ARG A 298 -5.15 8.52 -23.54
N GLY A 299 -5.35 7.48 -22.75
CA GLY A 299 -5.00 7.48 -21.33
C GLY A 299 -5.95 8.35 -20.53
N ARG A 300 -5.43 9.40 -19.88
CA ARG A 300 -6.18 10.31 -18.99
C ARG A 300 -6.38 11.71 -19.57
N TYR A 301 -6.05 11.89 -20.85
CA TYR A 301 -6.08 13.19 -21.52
C TYR A 301 -7.37 13.36 -22.31
N THR A 302 -8.06 14.47 -22.09
CA THR A 302 -9.20 14.92 -22.91
C THR A 302 -8.90 16.30 -23.44
N ILE A 303 -9.02 16.50 -24.75
CA ILE A 303 -8.85 17.81 -25.39
C ILE A 303 -10.24 18.31 -25.81
N GLU A 304 -10.58 19.52 -25.35
CA GLU A 304 -11.88 20.17 -25.56
C GLU A 304 -11.69 21.55 -26.21
N ASN A 305 -12.79 22.24 -26.51
CA ASN A 305 -12.82 23.61 -27.05
C ASN A 305 -11.91 23.79 -28.26
N SER A 306 -12.09 22.93 -29.27
CA SER A 306 -11.33 22.95 -30.53
C SER A 306 -9.81 22.94 -30.34
N GLY A 307 -9.32 22.18 -29.36
CA GLY A 307 -7.88 22.05 -29.08
C GLY A 307 -7.37 22.98 -27.98
N ARG A 308 -8.14 24.01 -27.58
CA ARG A 308 -7.66 25.05 -26.65
C ARG A 308 -7.48 24.57 -25.22
N VAL A 309 -8.20 23.52 -24.82
CA VAL A 309 -8.23 23.04 -23.43
C VAL A 309 -7.73 21.60 -23.36
N LEU A 310 -6.74 21.36 -22.51
CA LEU A 310 -6.31 20.04 -22.10
C LEU A 310 -6.81 19.74 -20.69
N LEU A 311 -7.60 18.69 -20.55
CA LEU A 311 -8.02 18.11 -19.28
C LEU A 311 -7.22 16.85 -18.99
N ILE A 312 -6.79 16.73 -17.73
CA ILE A 312 -6.00 15.59 -17.24
C ILE A 312 -6.77 14.97 -16.06
N ASP A 313 -7.38 13.82 -16.29
CA ASP A 313 -8.15 13.12 -15.27
C ASP A 313 -7.26 12.47 -14.22
N SER A 314 -7.67 12.51 -12.95
CA SER A 314 -7.00 11.85 -11.83
C SER A 314 -5.50 12.15 -11.76
N LEU A 315 -5.14 13.42 -11.53
CA LEU A 315 -3.76 13.89 -11.49
C LEU A 315 -2.86 13.05 -10.57
N ARG A 316 -1.65 12.78 -11.05
CA ARG A 316 -0.60 12.01 -10.37
C ARG A 316 0.64 12.87 -10.22
N GLU A 317 1.53 12.50 -9.31
CA GLU A 317 2.82 13.21 -9.17
C GLU A 317 3.64 13.22 -10.46
N ALA A 318 3.53 12.19 -11.32
CA ALA A 318 4.19 12.18 -12.63
C ALA A 318 3.62 13.19 -13.64
N ASP A 319 2.46 13.78 -13.34
CA ASP A 319 1.90 14.89 -14.11
C ASP A 319 2.49 16.23 -13.68
N ASP A 320 3.27 16.28 -12.60
CA ASP A 320 4.05 17.45 -12.19
C ASP A 320 5.21 17.67 -13.18
N LYS A 321 4.92 18.38 -14.26
CA LYS A 321 5.82 18.59 -15.39
C LYS A 321 5.36 19.75 -16.27
N LEU A 322 6.21 20.10 -17.24
CA LEU A 322 5.87 21.05 -18.29
C LEU A 322 4.91 20.45 -19.32
N TYR A 323 3.97 21.27 -19.75
CA TYR A 323 3.11 21.02 -20.90
C TYR A 323 3.27 22.17 -21.89
N THR A 324 3.30 21.86 -23.18
CA THR A 324 3.44 22.85 -24.24
C THR A 324 2.23 22.81 -25.15
N CYS A 325 1.60 23.95 -25.39
CA CYS A 325 0.59 24.11 -26.42
C CYS A 325 1.20 24.81 -27.64
N GLN A 326 0.74 24.47 -28.84
CA GLN A 326 1.17 25.08 -30.10
C GLN A 326 -0.05 25.49 -30.92
N GLY A 327 -0.16 26.79 -31.21
CA GLY A 327 -1.09 27.32 -32.20
C GLY A 327 -0.42 27.35 -33.58
N SER A 328 -1.09 26.85 -34.62
CA SER A 328 -0.54 26.75 -35.99
C SER A 328 -1.56 27.18 -37.06
N ASN A 329 -1.09 27.91 -38.06
CA ASN A 329 -1.79 28.18 -39.32
C ASN A 329 -0.80 28.18 -40.50
N THR A 330 -1.26 28.50 -41.71
CA THR A 330 -0.43 28.51 -42.93
C THR A 330 0.73 29.52 -42.90
N LEU A 331 0.69 30.53 -42.04
CA LEU A 331 1.73 31.54 -41.88
C LEU A 331 2.77 31.19 -40.81
N GLY A 332 2.55 30.13 -40.03
CA GLY A 332 3.52 29.61 -39.06
C GLY A 332 2.88 29.08 -37.79
N SER A 333 3.71 28.94 -36.75
CA SER A 333 3.25 28.47 -35.44
C SER A 333 3.89 29.24 -34.28
N THR A 334 3.23 29.18 -33.13
CA THR A 334 3.65 29.80 -31.87
C THR A 334 3.39 28.82 -30.73
N ARG A 335 4.33 28.73 -29.79
CA ARG A 335 4.27 27.79 -28.67
C ARG A 335 4.22 28.54 -27.34
N ALA A 336 3.52 27.98 -26.37
CA ALA A 336 3.57 28.40 -24.98
C ALA A 336 3.79 27.20 -24.09
N THR A 337 4.58 27.36 -23.02
CA THR A 337 4.92 26.27 -22.10
C THR A 337 4.50 26.67 -20.69
N MET A 338 3.87 25.74 -19.98
CA MET A 338 3.34 25.95 -18.64
C MET A 338 3.75 24.79 -17.72
N GLN A 339 4.08 25.12 -16.48
CA GLN A 339 4.38 24.14 -15.43
C GLN A 339 3.10 23.78 -14.68
N LEU A 340 2.75 22.49 -14.67
CA LEU A 340 1.73 21.94 -13.79
C LEU A 340 2.45 21.34 -12.58
N ASN A 341 2.07 21.76 -11.37
CA ASN A 341 2.51 21.15 -10.12
C ASN A 341 1.39 20.32 -9.50
N VAL A 342 1.74 19.17 -8.94
CA VAL A 342 0.77 18.30 -8.26
C VAL A 342 1.17 18.18 -6.79
N THR A 343 0.38 18.82 -5.93
CA THR A 343 0.50 18.71 -4.47
C THR A 343 -0.53 17.72 -3.92
N ALA A 344 -0.43 17.35 -2.64
CA ALA A 344 -1.45 16.55 -2.00
C ALA A 344 -1.44 16.74 -0.49
N ALA A 345 -2.59 16.47 0.16
CA ALA A 345 -2.57 16.05 1.55
C ALA A 345 -1.68 14.80 1.69
N PRO A 346 -1.15 14.46 2.88
CA PRO A 346 -0.14 13.41 3.02
C PRO A 346 -0.54 12.10 2.33
N ILE A 347 0.33 11.61 1.46
CA ILE A 347 0.14 10.42 0.64
C ILE A 347 0.62 9.21 1.43
N TRP A 348 -0.24 8.22 1.60
CA TRP A 348 0.11 6.97 2.30
C TRP A 348 1.23 6.24 1.56
N VAL A 349 2.36 6.04 2.24
CA VAL A 349 3.40 5.09 1.83
C VAL A 349 2.95 3.70 2.22
N GLU A 350 2.48 3.58 3.46
CA GLU A 350 1.84 2.39 3.98
C GLU A 350 0.55 2.82 4.68
N PRO A 351 -0.63 2.50 4.10
CA PRO A 351 -1.90 2.82 4.75
C PRO A 351 -2.07 1.96 5.98
N LEU A 352 -2.70 2.51 7.01
CA LEU A 352 -3.00 1.77 8.24
C LEU A 352 -3.89 0.56 7.90
N GLN A 353 -3.45 -0.65 8.26
CA GLN A 353 -4.18 -1.89 7.97
C GLN A 353 -4.74 -2.52 9.25
N SER A 354 -5.85 -3.26 9.12
CA SER A 354 -6.36 -4.08 10.21
C SER A 354 -5.48 -5.31 10.41
N THR A 355 -5.20 -5.64 11.67
CA THR A 355 -4.28 -6.71 12.05
C THR A 355 -5.01 -7.69 12.97
N THR A 356 -4.83 -8.99 12.72
CA THR A 356 -5.30 -10.06 13.62
C THR A 356 -4.09 -10.76 14.22
N VAL A 357 -4.05 -10.89 15.54
CA VAL A 357 -2.95 -11.58 16.25
C VAL A 357 -3.47 -12.58 17.29
N PRO A 358 -2.75 -13.69 17.52
CA PRO A 358 -3.00 -14.54 18.68
C PRO A 358 -2.76 -13.78 19.99
N GLN A 359 -3.60 -14.06 20.98
CA GLN A 359 -3.46 -13.51 22.32
C GLN A 359 -2.07 -13.83 22.91
N GLY A 360 -1.47 -12.83 23.55
CA GLY A 360 -0.13 -12.89 24.14
C GLY A 360 0.95 -12.34 23.21
N GLN A 361 0.69 -12.28 21.89
CA GLN A 361 1.61 -11.66 20.94
C GLN A 361 1.42 -10.15 20.87
N ASP A 362 2.44 -9.46 20.34
CA ASP A 362 2.42 -8.02 20.09
C ASP A 362 1.78 -7.73 18.72
N ALA A 363 0.97 -6.68 18.63
CA ALA A 363 0.45 -6.19 17.36
C ALA A 363 1.12 -4.89 16.96
N VAL A 364 1.51 -4.76 15.68
CA VAL A 364 2.21 -3.59 15.16
C VAL A 364 1.36 -2.90 14.10
N PHE A 365 1.26 -1.58 14.18
CA PHE A 365 0.57 -0.72 13.23
C PHE A 365 1.52 0.31 12.65
N HIS A 366 1.56 0.40 11.32
CA HIS A 366 2.37 1.36 10.58
C HIS A 366 1.48 2.50 10.05
N CYS A 367 1.79 3.72 10.46
CA CYS A 367 1.17 4.94 9.94
C CYS A 367 2.25 5.80 9.30
N GLN A 368 2.56 5.50 8.04
CA GLN A 368 3.60 6.18 7.29
C GLN A 368 3.01 6.87 6.05
N ALA A 369 3.15 8.19 6.03
CA ALA A 369 2.79 9.02 4.89
C ALA A 369 3.95 9.97 4.55
N ARG A 370 3.91 10.49 3.33
CA ARG A 370 4.84 11.51 2.84
C ARG A 370 4.07 12.66 2.20
N SER A 371 4.71 13.82 2.07
CA SER A 371 4.20 14.89 1.21
C SER A 371 4.54 14.60 -0.25
N ALA A 372 4.07 15.43 -1.18
CA ALA A 372 4.44 15.30 -2.58
C ALA A 372 5.95 15.51 -2.77
N VAL A 373 6.49 15.07 -3.91
CA VAL A 373 7.93 15.16 -4.19
C VAL A 373 8.39 16.61 -4.10
N GLY A 374 9.47 16.86 -3.34
CA GLY A 374 10.02 18.20 -3.15
C GLY A 374 9.35 19.04 -2.04
N GLU A 375 8.30 18.53 -1.41
CA GLU A 375 7.63 19.21 -0.29
C GLU A 375 8.17 18.79 1.08
N VAL A 376 7.92 19.62 2.09
CA VAL A 376 8.30 19.34 3.48
C VAL A 376 7.57 18.09 3.98
N PRO A 377 8.25 17.12 4.64
CA PRO A 377 7.61 15.95 5.21
C PRO A 377 6.46 16.29 6.16
N PRO A 378 5.46 15.41 6.29
CA PRO A 378 4.31 15.68 7.14
C PRO A 378 4.67 15.63 8.63
N ASP A 379 3.80 16.23 9.45
CA ASP A 379 3.90 16.25 10.90
C ASP A 379 3.83 14.83 11.51
N PRO A 380 4.37 14.61 12.72
CA PRO A 380 4.27 13.34 13.42
C PRO A 380 2.81 12.87 13.58
N PRO A 381 2.52 11.56 13.44
CA PRO A 381 1.15 11.10 13.43
C PRO A 381 0.40 11.28 14.75
N ARG A 382 -0.87 11.71 14.64
CA ARG A 382 -1.80 11.86 15.76
C ARG A 382 -2.69 10.61 15.87
N TRP A 383 -2.38 9.77 16.85
CA TRP A 383 -3.08 8.50 17.07
C TRP A 383 -4.32 8.64 17.95
N ARG A 384 -5.32 7.82 17.66
CA ARG A 384 -6.50 7.60 18.49
C ARG A 384 -6.80 6.11 18.61
N ARG A 385 -7.38 5.71 19.73
CA ARG A 385 -7.97 4.39 19.96
C ARG A 385 -9.46 4.55 20.17
N ASN A 386 -10.28 3.90 19.35
CA ASN A 386 -11.74 4.00 19.38
C ASN A 386 -12.23 5.46 19.42
N GLY A 387 -11.60 6.34 18.62
CA GLY A 387 -11.91 7.77 18.56
C GLY A 387 -11.33 8.65 19.66
N ILE A 388 -10.69 8.07 20.69
CA ILE A 388 -10.09 8.78 21.83
C ILE A 388 -8.61 9.03 21.57
N SER A 389 -8.15 10.27 21.76
CA SER A 389 -6.75 10.68 21.52
C SER A 389 -5.75 9.90 22.40
N MET A 390 -4.63 9.47 21.78
CA MET A 390 -3.49 8.84 22.45
C MET A 390 -2.29 9.79 22.60
N ASN A 391 -2.54 11.11 22.67
CA ASN A 391 -1.49 12.10 22.90
C ASN A 391 -0.89 12.02 24.31
N SER A 392 -1.74 11.80 25.32
CA SER A 392 -1.36 11.71 26.74
C SER A 392 -2.32 10.80 27.49
N GLY A 393 -1.86 10.14 28.55
CA GLY A 393 -2.72 9.31 29.41
C GLY A 393 -3.03 7.90 28.86
N TYR A 394 -2.36 7.46 27.79
CA TYR A 394 -2.32 6.05 27.42
C TYR A 394 -1.38 5.29 28.37
N ASP A 395 -1.56 3.97 28.51
CA ASP A 395 -0.67 3.12 29.30
C ASP A 395 0.64 2.84 28.52
N PRO A 396 1.79 3.39 28.93
CA PRO A 396 3.05 3.24 28.20
C PRO A 396 3.63 1.82 28.30
N ASN A 397 3.17 0.99 29.25
CA ASN A 397 3.57 -0.42 29.30
C ASN A 397 2.79 -1.25 28.27
N LYS A 398 1.63 -0.77 27.84
CA LYS A 398 0.76 -1.44 26.87
C LYS A 398 0.97 -0.95 25.45
N TYR A 399 1.18 0.34 25.26
CA TYR A 399 1.30 0.97 23.94
C TYR A 399 2.67 1.62 23.81
N GLU A 400 3.46 1.18 22.84
CA GLU A 400 4.78 1.72 22.53
C GLU A 400 4.77 2.43 21.18
N PHE A 401 5.29 3.65 21.14
CA PHE A 401 5.45 4.42 19.90
C PHE A 401 6.94 4.51 19.53
N SER A 402 7.26 4.21 18.27
CA SER A 402 8.63 4.33 17.73
C SER A 402 8.65 5.12 16.41
N GLU A 403 9.84 5.39 15.88
CA GLU A 403 10.06 6.08 14.59
C GLU A 403 9.37 7.46 14.48
N GLY A 404 9.40 8.26 15.54
CA GLY A 404 8.69 9.54 15.58
C GLY A 404 7.16 9.37 15.61
N ARG A 405 6.68 8.30 16.28
CA ARG A 405 5.27 7.90 16.38
C ARG A 405 4.66 7.39 15.08
N ARG A 406 5.47 6.98 14.10
CA ARG A 406 4.99 6.34 12.86
C ARG A 406 4.59 4.88 13.07
N VAL A 407 5.15 4.24 14.09
CA VAL A 407 4.82 2.86 14.44
C VAL A 407 4.21 2.81 15.84
N LEU A 408 3.10 2.10 15.98
CA LEU A 408 2.44 1.79 17.25
C LEU A 408 2.49 0.28 17.48
N THR A 409 3.10 -0.13 18.60
CA THR A 409 3.09 -1.52 19.07
C THR A 409 2.16 -1.68 20.27
N VAL A 410 1.22 -2.61 20.19
CA VAL A 410 0.31 -3.02 21.27
C VAL A 410 0.88 -4.30 21.88
N LYS A 411 1.49 -4.19 23.07
CA LYS A 411 2.20 -5.31 23.71
C LYS A 411 1.28 -6.33 24.33
N ALA A 412 1.62 -7.62 24.27
CA ALA A 412 0.93 -8.72 24.95
C ALA A 412 -0.60 -8.61 24.86
N THR A 413 -1.13 -8.74 23.64
CA THR A 413 -2.56 -8.54 23.34
C THR A 413 -3.46 -9.53 24.08
N ARG A 414 -4.66 -9.08 24.47
CA ARG A 414 -5.66 -9.87 25.20
C ARG A 414 -6.99 -9.80 24.47
N LYS A 415 -7.55 -10.97 24.14
CA LYS A 415 -8.84 -11.09 23.43
C LYS A 415 -9.99 -10.39 24.15
N ASN A 416 -9.93 -10.39 25.48
CA ASN A 416 -10.97 -9.81 26.32
C ASN A 416 -10.84 -8.30 26.58
N ALA A 417 -9.81 -7.61 26.09
CA ALA A 417 -9.56 -6.20 26.45
C ALA A 417 -9.07 -5.31 25.30
N ASP A 418 -8.33 -5.89 24.35
CA ASP A 418 -7.50 -5.08 23.45
C ASP A 418 -8.07 -4.93 22.04
N ILE A 419 -9.10 -5.72 21.67
CA ILE A 419 -9.83 -5.57 20.40
C ILE A 419 -10.38 -4.15 20.30
N ALA A 420 -9.86 -3.38 19.34
CA ALA A 420 -10.13 -1.95 19.18
C ALA A 420 -9.72 -1.49 17.77
N CYS A 421 -10.24 -0.35 17.35
CA CYS A 421 -9.77 0.30 16.11
C CYS A 421 -8.86 1.49 16.44
N PHE A 422 -7.76 1.58 15.72
CA PHE A 422 -6.77 2.65 15.83
C PHE A 422 -6.93 3.58 14.62
N GLN A 423 -7.04 4.86 14.91
CA GLN A 423 -7.10 5.91 13.90
C GLN A 423 -5.82 6.73 13.92
N CYS A 424 -5.34 7.07 12.75
CA CYS A 424 -4.14 7.88 12.58
C CYS A 424 -4.43 9.08 11.68
N TYR A 425 -4.02 10.26 12.13
CA TYR A 425 -4.13 11.51 11.37
C TYR A 425 -2.74 12.09 11.14
N VAL A 426 -2.42 12.37 9.89
CA VAL A 426 -1.12 12.91 9.46
C VAL A 426 -1.38 14.17 8.63
N GLY A 427 -0.67 15.27 8.91
CA GLY A 427 -0.93 16.57 8.29
C GLY A 427 0.30 17.17 7.61
N ASN A 428 0.08 17.97 6.57
CA ASN A 428 1.08 18.86 5.95
C ASN A 428 0.46 20.23 5.65
N SER A 429 1.17 21.11 4.92
CA SER A 429 0.69 22.45 4.54
C SER A 429 -0.58 22.46 3.68
N VAL A 430 -0.94 21.33 3.08
CA VAL A 430 -2.09 21.19 2.18
C VAL A 430 -3.33 20.69 2.91
N GLY A 431 -3.15 19.81 3.90
CA GLY A 431 -4.26 19.27 4.70
C GLY A 431 -3.90 18.06 5.55
N ASP A 432 -4.92 17.39 6.07
CA ASP A 432 -4.83 16.18 6.88
C ASP A 432 -5.28 14.94 6.08
N SER A 433 -4.55 13.85 6.25
CA SER A 433 -4.92 12.51 5.80
C SER A 433 -5.32 11.63 6.98
N TYR A 434 -6.37 10.84 6.78
CA TYR A 434 -6.97 9.94 7.78
C TYR A 434 -6.78 8.48 7.36
N GLY A 435 -6.30 7.66 8.30
CA GLY A 435 -6.19 6.20 8.15
C GLY A 435 -6.73 5.48 9.37
N GLU A 436 -7.24 4.26 9.18
CA GLU A 436 -7.79 3.42 10.25
C GLU A 436 -7.39 1.96 10.05
N GLY A 437 -7.02 1.29 11.15
CA GLY A 437 -6.81 -0.15 11.21
C GLY A 437 -7.35 -0.72 12.51
N CYS A 438 -8.06 -1.84 12.45
CA CYS A 438 -8.60 -2.50 13.63
C CYS A 438 -7.75 -3.69 14.07
N LEU A 439 -7.48 -3.77 15.37
CA LEU A 439 -6.87 -4.91 16.02
C LEU A 439 -7.95 -5.93 16.36
N ASN A 440 -7.85 -7.11 15.76
CA ASN A 440 -8.54 -8.30 16.22
C ASN A 440 -7.59 -9.20 17.01
N VAL A 441 -8.07 -9.84 18.07
CA VAL A 441 -7.25 -10.72 18.91
C VAL A 441 -7.97 -12.05 19.06
N ILE A 442 -7.29 -13.13 18.70
CA ILE A 442 -7.84 -14.48 18.67
C ILE A 442 -7.21 -15.35 19.76
N LEU A 443 -7.85 -16.45 20.10
CA LEU A 443 -7.25 -17.46 20.96
C LEU A 443 -6.08 -18.15 20.25
N PRO A 444 -4.95 -18.38 20.94
CA PRO A 444 -3.86 -19.15 20.35
C PRO A 444 -4.29 -20.61 20.14
N ILE A 445 -3.60 -21.30 19.24
CA ILE A 445 -3.77 -22.74 19.03
C ILE A 445 -3.38 -23.49 20.30
N GLN A 446 -4.37 -24.09 20.96
CA GLN A 446 -4.18 -24.91 22.16
C GLN A 446 -4.31 -26.39 21.80
N ILE A 447 -3.25 -27.16 22.03
CA ILE A 447 -3.27 -28.62 21.86
C ILE A 447 -4.02 -29.22 23.06
N ILE A 448 -5.21 -29.77 22.82
CA ILE A 448 -6.06 -30.44 23.83
C ILE A 448 -5.60 -31.87 24.05
N THR A 449 -5.38 -32.60 22.96
CA THR A 449 -4.88 -33.98 22.99
C THR A 449 -3.45 -33.97 22.46
N ARG A 450 -2.51 -34.33 23.33
CA ARG A 450 -1.09 -34.45 23.02
C ARG A 450 -0.62 -35.85 23.39
N PRO A 451 -0.10 -36.63 22.44
CA PRO A 451 0.44 -37.96 22.72
C PRO A 451 1.82 -37.85 23.38
N ALA A 452 2.35 -38.97 23.86
CA ALA A 452 3.68 -39.00 24.46
C ALA A 452 4.75 -38.62 23.42
N ALA A 453 5.67 -37.72 23.80
CA ALA A 453 6.71 -37.21 22.91
C ALA A 453 7.70 -38.29 22.45
N LYS A 454 7.86 -39.36 23.24
CA LYS A 454 8.61 -40.57 22.90
C LYS A 454 7.75 -41.78 23.23
N GLN A 455 7.65 -42.72 22.31
CA GLN A 455 6.91 -43.96 22.47
C GLN A 455 7.81 -45.11 22.00
N SER A 456 7.94 -46.12 22.85
CA SER A 456 8.69 -47.32 22.53
C SER A 456 7.72 -48.48 22.35
N ILE A 457 7.96 -49.29 21.32
CA ILE A 457 7.20 -50.50 21.04
C ILE A 457 8.00 -51.68 21.60
N ASP A 458 7.42 -52.38 22.57
CA ASP A 458 8.09 -53.47 23.29
C ASP A 458 7.75 -54.82 22.66
N LYS A 459 6.52 -54.96 22.15
CA LYS A 459 6.04 -56.17 21.49
C LYS A 459 5.01 -55.87 20.43
N LYS A 460 4.85 -56.82 19.52
CA LYS A 460 3.79 -56.79 18.51
C LYS A 460 2.42 -56.80 19.21
N GLY A 461 1.58 -55.82 18.87
CA GLY A 461 0.27 -55.59 19.48
C GLY A 461 0.18 -54.30 20.31
N ASP A 462 1.31 -53.65 20.61
CA ASP A 462 1.31 -52.33 21.23
C ASP A 462 0.73 -51.27 20.26
N ILE A 463 0.05 -50.27 20.80
CA ILE A 463 -0.56 -49.19 20.03
C ILE A 463 0.31 -47.94 20.17
N VAL A 464 0.71 -47.36 19.03
CA VAL A 464 1.37 -46.06 19.01
C VAL A 464 0.29 -44.99 18.82
N ASP A 465 0.12 -44.11 19.79
CA ASP A 465 -0.84 -43.01 19.71
C ASP A 465 -0.16 -41.79 19.07
N LEU A 466 -0.69 -41.34 17.93
CA LEU A 466 -0.23 -40.15 17.23
C LEU A 466 -1.31 -39.05 17.25
N THR A 467 -2.35 -39.21 18.06
CA THR A 467 -3.52 -38.34 18.03
C THR A 467 -3.19 -36.95 18.54
N VAL A 468 -3.32 -35.95 17.65
CA VAL A 468 -3.16 -34.53 18.01
C VAL A 468 -4.46 -33.82 17.70
N VAL A 469 -5.11 -33.32 18.76
CA VAL A 469 -6.33 -32.52 18.66
C VAL A 469 -6.05 -31.17 19.28
N ALA A 470 -6.40 -30.10 18.55
CA ALA A 470 -6.23 -28.74 19.00
C ALA A 470 -7.52 -27.94 18.90
N THR A 471 -7.56 -26.81 19.58
CA THR A 471 -8.64 -25.83 19.52
C THR A 471 -8.07 -24.42 19.38
N SER A 472 -8.87 -23.52 18.83
CA SER A 472 -8.61 -22.09 18.68
C SER A 472 -9.98 -21.40 18.51
N ASP A 473 -10.00 -20.17 17.99
CA ASP A 473 -11.23 -19.47 17.65
C ASP A 473 -11.99 -20.14 16.51
N ASN A 474 -13.28 -20.44 16.72
CA ASN A 474 -14.13 -21.15 15.76
C ASN A 474 -14.29 -20.45 14.41
N LEU A 475 -14.04 -19.15 14.35
CA LEU A 475 -14.05 -18.37 13.11
C LEU A 475 -12.88 -18.72 12.18
N TYR A 476 -11.79 -19.26 12.74
CA TYR A 476 -10.54 -19.58 12.04
C TYR A 476 -10.29 -21.10 12.13
N PRO A 477 -10.86 -21.89 11.20
CA PRO A 477 -10.78 -23.34 11.27
C PRO A 477 -9.33 -23.82 11.18
N LEU A 478 -8.99 -24.82 12.00
CA LEU A 478 -7.65 -25.39 12.06
C LEU A 478 -7.45 -26.39 10.92
N ALA A 479 -6.31 -26.27 10.24
CA ALA A 479 -5.78 -27.24 9.31
C ALA A 479 -4.68 -28.07 9.97
N TYR A 480 -4.50 -29.29 9.47
CA TYR A 480 -3.52 -30.23 9.99
C TYR A 480 -2.71 -30.86 8.86
N THR A 481 -1.41 -31.07 9.07
CA THR A 481 -0.48 -31.64 8.08
C THR A 481 0.53 -32.54 8.76
N TRP A 482 0.88 -33.66 8.14
CA TRP A 482 1.88 -34.59 8.65
C TRP A 482 3.23 -34.42 7.97
N TYR A 483 4.30 -34.66 8.73
CA TYR A 483 5.66 -34.79 8.25
C TYR A 483 6.28 -36.06 8.85
N PHE A 484 6.79 -36.94 7.99
CA PHE A 484 7.46 -38.16 8.41
C PHE A 484 8.49 -38.56 7.35
N ASN A 485 9.71 -38.90 7.75
CA ASN A 485 10.81 -39.28 6.85
C ASN A 485 11.05 -38.30 5.68
N ASN A 486 11.05 -36.99 5.97
CA ASN A 486 11.14 -35.90 4.98
C ASN A 486 10.02 -35.86 3.92
N VAL A 487 8.94 -36.62 4.11
CA VAL A 487 7.74 -36.56 3.29
C VAL A 487 6.67 -35.76 4.01
N THR A 488 6.04 -34.83 3.30
CA THR A 488 4.85 -34.11 3.76
C THR A 488 3.62 -34.80 3.21
N TYR A 489 2.64 -35.04 4.07
CA TYR A 489 1.34 -35.60 3.69
C TYR A 489 0.31 -34.50 3.80
N ASP A 490 -0.56 -34.40 2.80
CA ASP A 490 -1.63 -33.41 2.79
C ASP A 490 -2.62 -33.63 3.96
N SER A 491 -3.64 -32.77 4.07
CA SER A 491 -4.58 -32.81 5.18
C SER A 491 -5.49 -34.04 5.21
N LEU A 492 -5.56 -34.81 4.13
CA LEU A 492 -6.40 -36.01 4.00
C LEU A 492 -5.60 -37.30 4.16
N HIS A 493 -4.29 -37.26 3.90
CA HIS A 493 -3.41 -38.41 3.95
C HIS A 493 -2.54 -38.42 5.21
N ALA A 494 -2.26 -39.63 5.72
CA ALA A 494 -1.38 -39.84 6.85
C ALA A 494 -0.15 -40.66 6.43
N PRO A 495 0.94 -40.64 7.23
CA PRO A 495 2.10 -41.49 7.00
C PRO A 495 1.74 -42.98 6.89
N PRO A 496 2.59 -43.80 6.26
CA PRO A 496 2.35 -45.22 6.10
C PRO A 496 2.01 -45.91 7.43
N HIS A 497 1.03 -46.82 7.40
CA HIS A 497 0.55 -47.59 8.56
C HIS A 497 -0.17 -46.79 9.65
N VAL A 498 -0.28 -45.46 9.52
CA VAL A 498 -1.09 -44.63 10.42
C VAL A 498 -2.56 -44.75 10.02
N ILE A 499 -3.38 -45.21 10.95
CA ILE A 499 -4.83 -45.16 10.85
C ILE A 499 -5.25 -43.75 11.27
N TYR A 500 -5.80 -42.97 10.35
CA TYR A 500 -6.16 -41.57 10.57
C TYR A 500 -7.63 -41.31 10.22
N ASP A 501 -8.36 -40.72 11.16
CA ASP A 501 -9.71 -40.18 10.94
C ASP A 501 -9.64 -38.65 10.88
N VAL A 502 -9.88 -38.11 9.69
CA VAL A 502 -9.85 -36.67 9.40
C VAL A 502 -10.88 -35.87 10.20
N ASN A 503 -11.99 -36.48 10.62
CA ASN A 503 -13.08 -35.75 11.29
C ASN A 503 -12.81 -35.60 12.78
N THR A 504 -12.26 -36.64 13.41
CA THR A 504 -11.96 -36.66 14.84
C THR A 504 -10.51 -36.28 15.15
N ASN A 505 -9.66 -36.21 14.11
CA ASN A 505 -8.21 -36.13 14.20
C ASN A 505 -7.54 -37.28 14.97
N LEU A 506 -8.27 -38.38 15.19
CA LEU A 506 -7.73 -39.60 15.79
C LEU A 506 -6.67 -40.21 14.86
N ALA A 507 -5.48 -40.46 15.39
CA ALA A 507 -4.37 -41.04 14.63
C ALA A 507 -3.60 -42.04 15.48
N TYR A 508 -3.48 -43.28 15.02
CA TYR A 508 -2.70 -44.30 15.73
C TYR A 508 -2.15 -45.36 14.78
N ILE A 509 -1.14 -46.10 15.23
CA ILE A 509 -0.59 -47.26 14.53
C ILE A 509 -0.92 -48.50 15.35
N ASN A 510 -1.60 -49.47 14.72
CA ASN A 510 -1.79 -50.80 15.30
C ASN A 510 -0.69 -51.73 14.82
N THR A 511 0.21 -52.12 15.72
CA THR A 511 1.36 -52.98 15.37
C THR A 511 1.00 -54.46 15.21
N SER A 512 -0.20 -54.88 15.63
CA SER A 512 -0.65 -56.29 15.61
C SER A 512 -0.55 -56.96 14.25
N ASP A 513 -0.72 -56.21 13.17
CA ASP A 513 -0.78 -56.72 11.81
C ASP A 513 0.48 -56.40 10.98
N LEU A 514 1.48 -55.74 11.58
CA LEU A 514 2.71 -55.31 10.88
C LEU A 514 3.74 -56.44 10.78
N THR A 515 4.45 -56.50 9.65
CA THR A 515 5.63 -57.36 9.45
C THR A 515 6.88 -56.76 10.12
N ASP A 516 7.94 -57.56 10.34
CA ASP A 516 9.19 -57.08 10.95
C ASP A 516 9.85 -55.94 10.16
N GLN A 517 9.69 -55.92 8.83
CA GLN A 517 10.18 -54.81 8.01
C GLN A 517 9.33 -53.55 8.23
N GLN A 518 8.00 -53.67 8.22
CA GLN A 518 7.10 -52.55 8.49
C GLN A 518 7.27 -51.98 9.90
N MET A 519 7.58 -52.83 10.88
CA MET A 519 7.94 -52.40 12.24
C MET A 519 9.18 -51.51 12.25
N ARG A 520 10.18 -51.80 11.40
CA ARG A 520 11.35 -50.92 11.23
C ARG A 520 11.00 -49.64 10.47
N ASP A 521 10.12 -49.73 9.47
CA ASP A 521 9.76 -48.60 8.61
C ASP A 521 8.93 -47.52 9.33
N ILE A 522 8.17 -47.90 10.37
CA ILE A 522 7.43 -46.93 11.21
C ILE A 522 8.30 -46.21 12.24
N ARG A 523 9.58 -46.58 12.39
CA ARG A 523 10.51 -45.90 13.29
C ARG A 523 10.82 -44.49 12.79
N GLY A 524 10.84 -43.53 13.70
CA GLY A 524 11.28 -42.17 13.41
C GLY A 524 10.44 -41.11 14.09
N VAL A 525 10.65 -39.86 13.66
CA VAL A 525 9.97 -38.70 14.21
C VAL A 525 8.79 -38.34 13.31
N TYR A 526 7.59 -38.47 13.87
CA TYR A 526 6.35 -37.98 13.30
C TYR A 526 6.15 -36.56 13.78
N ARG A 527 6.03 -35.61 12.85
CA ARG A 527 5.70 -34.23 13.16
C ARG A 527 4.31 -33.91 12.64
N ARG A 528 3.46 -33.44 13.54
CA ARG A 528 2.14 -32.92 13.21
C ARG A 528 2.16 -31.40 13.26
N GLN A 529 1.85 -30.76 12.14
CA GLN A 529 1.62 -29.32 12.06
C GLN A 529 0.13 -29.04 12.22
N VAL A 530 -0.22 -28.08 13.06
CA VAL A 530 -1.58 -27.57 13.26
C VAL A 530 -1.56 -26.07 13.07
N TYR A 531 -2.41 -25.52 12.20
CA TYR A 531 -2.31 -24.11 11.83
C TYR A 531 -3.62 -23.50 11.34
N HIS A 532 -3.67 -22.16 11.38
CA HIS A 532 -4.59 -21.31 10.61
C HIS A 532 -3.77 -20.14 10.04
N GLU A 533 -4.41 -19.15 9.43
CA GLU A 533 -3.74 -18.03 8.73
C GLU A 533 -2.87 -17.10 9.61
N PHE A 534 -2.89 -17.24 10.95
CA PHE A 534 -2.17 -16.35 11.88
C PHE A 534 -1.27 -17.08 12.88
N GLU A 535 -1.34 -18.40 12.99
CA GLU A 535 -0.52 -19.18 13.92
C GLU A 535 -0.29 -20.59 13.38
N THR A 536 0.88 -21.14 13.69
CA THR A 536 1.25 -22.52 13.38
C THR A 536 1.95 -23.13 14.60
N VAL A 537 1.52 -24.34 14.98
CA VAL A 537 2.10 -25.14 16.07
C VAL A 537 2.54 -26.49 15.54
N PHE A 538 3.71 -26.94 15.97
CA PHE A 538 4.24 -28.27 15.65
C PHE A 538 4.25 -29.18 16.88
N VAL A 539 3.92 -30.45 16.68
CA VAL A 539 3.97 -31.50 17.70
C VAL A 539 4.80 -32.65 17.15
N ASP A 540 5.94 -32.90 17.78
CA ASP A 540 6.87 -33.98 17.41
C ASP A 540 6.68 -35.19 18.33
N MET A 541 6.66 -36.36 17.73
CA MET A 541 6.47 -37.66 18.36
C MET A 541 7.52 -38.63 17.82
N GLU A 542 8.37 -39.15 18.70
CA GLU A 542 9.39 -40.14 18.34
C GLU A 542 8.90 -41.55 18.64
N VAL A 543 8.96 -42.42 17.63
CA VAL A 543 8.58 -43.82 17.73
C VAL A 543 9.84 -44.67 17.58
N ASP A 544 10.16 -45.44 18.62
CA ASP A 544 11.28 -46.36 18.67
C ASP A 544 10.82 -47.81 18.93
N LEU A 545 11.67 -48.77 18.57
CA LEU A 545 11.51 -50.16 18.95
C LEU A 545 12.45 -50.44 20.12
N LEU A 546 11.96 -51.05 21.21
CA LEU A 546 12.88 -51.66 22.17
C LEU A 546 13.43 -52.93 21.52
N ASP A 547 14.68 -52.86 21.06
CA ASP A 547 15.38 -54.08 20.66
C ASP A 547 15.47 -55.00 21.89
N ASP A 548 15.04 -56.26 21.74
CA ASP A 548 15.30 -57.32 22.72
C ASP A 548 16.77 -57.20 23.17
N PRO A 549 17.09 -57.20 24.49
CA PRO A 549 18.47 -57.22 24.92
C PRO A 549 19.09 -58.44 24.26
N LEU A 550 20.00 -58.19 23.30
CA LEU A 550 20.64 -59.21 22.47
C LEU A 550 20.80 -60.46 23.31
N VAL A 551 20.06 -61.51 22.97
CA VAL A 551 20.44 -62.85 23.41
C VAL A 551 21.84 -62.99 22.87
N VAL A 552 22.84 -62.82 23.74
CA VAL A 552 24.20 -63.19 23.47
C VAL A 552 24.11 -64.68 23.23
N ALA A 553 23.91 -65.06 21.98
CA ALA A 553 24.22 -66.39 21.52
C ALA A 553 25.67 -66.57 21.92
N ALA A 554 25.89 -67.40 22.93
CA ALA A 554 27.21 -67.83 23.32
C ALA A 554 27.79 -68.56 22.12
N SER A 555 28.40 -67.82 21.19
CA SER A 555 29.36 -68.37 20.27
C SER A 555 30.52 -68.78 21.15
N ALA A 556 30.68 -70.10 21.28
CA ALA A 556 31.88 -70.70 21.82
C ALA A 556 33.07 -70.04 21.10
N GLY A 557 33.81 -69.22 21.82
CA GLY A 557 34.93 -68.46 21.28
C GLY A 557 35.96 -69.39 20.68
N THR A 558 36.06 -69.42 19.36
CA THR A 558 37.31 -69.75 18.70
C THR A 558 38.23 -68.56 18.94
N PHE A 559 39.18 -68.72 19.86
CA PHE A 559 40.23 -67.73 20.11
C PHE A 559 41.01 -67.48 18.82
N ASP A 560 40.91 -66.26 18.33
CA ASP A 560 41.67 -65.75 17.20
C ASP A 560 43.14 -65.57 17.63
N PHE A 561 43.99 -66.52 17.23
CA PHE A 561 45.42 -66.59 17.58
C PHE A 561 46.24 -65.32 17.24
N TRP A 562 45.72 -64.42 16.39
CA TRP A 562 46.39 -63.15 16.08
C TRP A 562 46.35 -62.15 17.25
N ILE A 563 45.35 -62.22 18.14
CA ILE A 563 45.25 -61.35 19.32
C ILE A 563 46.35 -61.71 20.34
N VAL A 564 46.67 -63.00 20.47
CA VAL A 564 47.82 -63.47 21.29
C VAL A 564 49.14 -62.96 20.71
N GLY A 565 49.28 -62.93 19.37
CA GLY A 565 50.43 -62.34 18.69
C GLY A 565 50.55 -60.83 18.90
N LEU A 566 49.44 -60.10 18.90
CA LEU A 566 49.40 -58.65 19.11
C LEU A 566 49.71 -58.28 20.57
N VAL A 567 49.19 -59.06 21.53
CA VAL A 567 49.47 -58.89 22.96
C VAL A 567 50.91 -59.29 23.30
N LEU A 568 51.44 -60.39 22.73
CA LEU A 568 52.85 -60.75 22.86
C LEU A 568 53.77 -59.71 22.22
N GLY A 569 53.39 -59.16 21.07
CA GLY A 569 54.11 -58.07 20.39
C GLY A 569 54.14 -56.79 21.22
N LEU A 570 53.01 -56.38 21.80
CA LEU A 570 52.92 -55.23 22.70
C LEU A 570 53.73 -55.45 23.99
N LEU A 571 53.71 -56.65 24.57
CA LEU A 571 54.53 -57.01 25.74
C LEU A 571 56.03 -57.00 25.43
N LEU A 572 56.44 -57.46 24.25
CA LEU A 572 57.83 -57.40 23.79
C LEU A 572 58.28 -55.95 23.59
N LEU A 573 57.42 -55.09 23.03
CA LEU A 573 57.69 -53.66 22.82
C LEU A 573 57.79 -52.91 24.16
N LEU A 574 56.93 -53.24 25.13
CA LEU A 574 56.99 -52.72 26.50
C LEU A 574 58.26 -53.17 27.24
N LEU A 575 58.69 -54.42 27.02
CA LEU A 575 59.90 -54.97 27.61
C LEU A 575 61.17 -54.35 26.99
N VAL A 576 61.16 -54.07 25.68
CA VAL A 576 62.23 -53.31 25.01
C VAL A 576 62.26 -51.86 25.52
N LEU A 577 61.11 -51.19 25.69
CA LEU A 577 61.03 -49.85 26.28
C LEU A 577 61.55 -49.80 27.71
N LEU A 578 61.25 -50.82 28.53
CA LEU A 578 61.78 -50.95 29.89
C LEU A 578 63.29 -51.23 29.90
N ILE A 579 63.81 -52.02 28.96
CA ILE A 579 65.27 -52.22 28.79
C ILE A 579 65.94 -50.92 28.34
N VAL A 580 65.35 -50.16 27.41
CA VAL A 580 65.88 -48.86 26.97
C VAL A 580 65.85 -47.84 28.11
N LEU A 581 64.76 -47.77 28.89
CA LEU A 581 64.68 -46.94 30.10
C LEU A 581 65.71 -47.37 31.15
N PHE A 582 65.92 -48.68 31.34
CA PHE A 582 66.94 -49.19 32.26
C PHE A 582 68.36 -48.86 31.78
N ILE A 583 68.62 -48.91 30.47
CA ILE A 583 69.88 -48.48 29.86
C ILE A 583 70.07 -46.97 30.02
N VAL A 584 69.04 -46.15 29.78
CA VAL A 584 69.10 -44.68 29.93
C VAL A 584 69.28 -44.28 31.40
N VAL A 585 68.59 -44.92 32.34
CA VAL A 585 68.73 -44.68 33.78
C VAL A 585 70.09 -45.16 34.30
N ARG A 586 70.65 -46.27 33.77
CA ARG A 586 72.03 -46.69 34.05
C ARG A 586 73.07 -45.75 33.45
N ARG A 587 72.86 -45.24 32.22
CA ARG A 587 73.75 -44.28 31.56
C ARG A 587 73.76 -42.92 32.25
N LYS A 588 72.66 -42.52 32.89
CA LYS A 588 72.53 -41.27 33.65
C LYS A 588 73.10 -41.32 35.08
N ARG A 589 73.66 -42.47 35.50
CA ARG A 589 74.21 -42.69 36.86
C ARG A 589 75.75 -42.71 36.93
N GLN A 590 76.43 -42.42 35.81
CA GLN A 590 77.86 -42.13 35.76
C GLN A 590 78.05 -40.88 34.88
N GLU A 591 78.98 -40.02 35.30
CA GLU A 591 79.18 -38.61 34.86
C GLU A 591 78.25 -37.64 35.62
N GLY A 592 78.69 -36.82 36.58
CA GLY A 592 80.02 -36.25 36.81
C GLY A 592 79.86 -34.72 36.81
N HIS A 593 80.35 -34.06 37.86
CA HIS A 593 80.10 -32.66 38.19
C HIS A 593 81.10 -31.71 37.48
N TYR A 594 80.62 -30.53 37.01
CA TYR A 594 81.30 -29.23 36.73
C TYR A 594 82.29 -29.13 35.52
N PRO A 595 82.47 -27.97 34.81
CA PRO A 595 82.36 -26.59 35.32
C PRO A 595 81.72 -25.50 34.43
N VAL A 596 81.37 -24.39 35.10
CA VAL A 596 81.03 -23.08 34.54
C VAL A 596 82.23 -22.48 33.80
N ASP A 597 82.07 -22.20 32.50
CA ASP A 597 83.02 -21.39 31.75
C ASP A 597 82.58 -19.91 31.75
N LYS A 598 83.53 -19.04 32.07
CA LYS A 598 83.38 -17.60 32.34
C LYS A 598 83.31 -16.77 31.05
N ASN A 599 82.70 -17.29 29.99
CA ASN A 599 82.66 -16.61 28.69
C ASN A 599 81.26 -16.31 28.14
N GLU A 600 80.19 -16.77 28.78
CA GLU A 600 78.81 -16.42 28.35
C GLU A 600 78.21 -15.22 29.11
N THR A 601 78.92 -14.70 30.11
CA THR A 601 78.59 -13.42 30.80
C THR A 601 79.16 -12.19 30.10
N LYS A 602 79.65 -12.32 28.86
CA LYS A 602 80.14 -11.21 28.02
C LYS A 602 79.28 -10.87 26.81
N ALA A 603 78.12 -11.51 26.64
CA ALA A 603 77.21 -11.24 25.52
C ALA A 603 75.79 -10.77 25.92
N GLY A 604 75.48 -10.62 27.21
CA GLY A 604 74.29 -9.89 27.68
C GLY A 604 72.93 -10.44 27.23
N LEU A 605 72.81 -11.74 26.97
CA LEU A 605 71.58 -12.37 26.51
C LEU A 605 71.06 -13.33 27.59
N ASP A 606 70.11 -12.86 28.40
CA ASP A 606 69.31 -13.68 29.32
C ASP A 606 68.02 -14.14 28.60
N PRO A 607 67.78 -15.46 28.45
CA PRO A 607 66.61 -16.00 27.76
C PRO A 607 65.26 -15.57 28.34
N LYS A 608 65.22 -15.07 29.57
CA LYS A 608 63.97 -14.58 30.18
C LYS A 608 63.52 -13.23 29.64
N THR A 609 64.41 -12.43 29.07
CA THR A 609 64.07 -11.08 28.57
C THR A 609 63.61 -11.09 27.10
N GLU A 610 63.85 -12.16 26.35
CA GLU A 610 63.39 -12.34 24.96
C GLU A 610 61.90 -12.76 24.88
N MET A 611 61.30 -13.21 25.98
CA MET A 611 59.91 -13.69 26.00
C MET A 611 58.88 -12.62 26.36
N GLU A 612 59.30 -11.44 26.84
CA GLU A 612 58.39 -10.34 27.22
C GLU A 612 58.17 -9.30 26.11
N ASN A 613 58.83 -9.42 24.94
CA ASN A 613 58.80 -8.40 23.87
C ASN A 613 58.14 -8.84 22.54
N SER A 614 57.47 -9.99 22.47
CA SER A 614 56.73 -10.39 21.26
C SER A 614 55.26 -9.95 21.34
N GLY A 615 55.00 -8.69 21.05
CA GLY A 615 53.65 -8.11 20.99
C GLY A 615 52.81 -8.70 19.86
N PHE A 616 51.85 -9.56 20.20
CA PHE A 616 50.90 -10.14 19.25
C PHE A 616 49.54 -10.40 19.90
N ASP A 617 48.86 -9.34 20.35
CA ASP A 617 47.43 -9.38 20.71
C ASP A 617 46.84 -7.97 20.59
N ALA A 618 46.18 -7.65 19.47
CA ALA A 618 45.07 -6.68 19.39
C ALA A 618 44.63 -6.39 17.94
N LEU A 619 43.65 -7.14 17.42
CA LEU A 619 42.79 -6.66 16.32
C LEU A 619 41.36 -7.22 16.47
N THR A 620 40.51 -6.49 17.20
CA THR A 620 39.06 -6.47 16.92
C THR A 620 38.42 -5.17 17.40
N ARG A 621 37.90 -4.42 16.41
CA ARG A 621 36.81 -3.42 16.40
C ARG A 621 36.61 -2.49 17.62
N ALA A 622 36.81 -1.20 17.37
CA ALA A 622 36.20 -0.09 18.11
C ALA A 622 35.15 0.62 17.21
N PRO A 623 34.03 1.13 17.76
CA PRO A 623 33.22 2.17 17.13
C PRO A 623 33.68 3.56 17.57
N TYR A 624 33.71 4.50 16.62
CA TYR A 624 34.04 5.91 16.84
C TYR A 624 32.78 6.74 17.10
N ASP A 625 32.89 7.64 18.08
CA ASP A 625 31.99 8.76 18.35
C ASP A 625 32.82 10.06 18.25
N TYR A 626 32.28 11.11 17.63
CA TYR A 626 32.95 12.41 17.44
C TYR A 626 32.65 13.36 18.61
N PRO A 627 33.53 14.34 18.90
CA PRO A 627 33.08 15.72 18.61
C PRO A 627 34.18 16.73 18.21
N GLU A 628 33.70 17.77 17.49
CA GLU A 628 34.09 19.19 17.45
C GLU A 628 35.59 19.61 17.47
N ASN A 629 36.07 20.35 16.46
CA ASN A 629 35.86 21.79 16.26
C ASN A 629 36.95 22.44 15.36
N SER A 630 36.48 23.35 14.52
CA SER A 630 37.11 24.62 14.15
C SER A 630 38.28 24.68 13.14
N ARG A 631 38.00 25.51 12.12
CA ARG A 631 38.88 26.41 11.35
C ARG A 631 39.89 25.76 10.40
N SER A 632 40.32 26.38 9.30
CA SER A 632 39.87 27.46 8.41
C SER A 632 41.08 27.67 7.49
N ARG A 633 40.81 28.00 6.22
CA ARG A 633 41.69 28.57 5.19
C ARG A 633 42.37 27.59 4.23
N THR A 634 41.99 27.55 2.94
CA THR A 634 42.09 28.53 1.82
C THR A 634 43.41 28.34 1.06
N ALA A 635 43.29 28.27 -0.27
CA ALA A 635 44.28 28.61 -1.31
C ALA A 635 45.45 27.62 -1.50
N LEU A 636 45.97 27.33 -2.69
CA LEU A 636 45.83 27.87 -4.07
C LEU A 636 46.69 26.96 -4.98
N ASP A 637 46.31 26.82 -6.27
CA ASP A 637 47.13 26.90 -7.51
C ASP A 637 48.48 26.11 -7.63
N ILE A 638 48.97 25.61 -8.77
CA ILE A 638 48.62 25.63 -10.20
C ILE A 638 49.63 24.69 -10.93
N ASP A 639 49.20 24.15 -12.08
CA ASP A 639 49.92 23.69 -13.28
C ASP A 639 51.28 22.94 -13.21
N ASP A 640 51.34 21.77 -13.87
CA ASP A 640 52.07 21.68 -15.16
C ASP A 640 51.75 20.39 -15.96
N LEU A 641 51.51 20.57 -17.27
CA LEU A 641 51.28 19.61 -18.37
C LEU A 641 52.64 19.20 -19.01
N PRO A 642 52.81 18.10 -19.81
CA PRO A 642 52.17 17.86 -21.13
C PRO A 642 51.72 16.39 -21.42
N ARG A 643 50.63 16.15 -22.20
CA ARG A 643 50.57 15.73 -23.65
C ARG A 643 51.58 14.64 -24.04
N GLU A 644 51.32 13.55 -24.77
CA GLU A 644 50.30 13.06 -25.74
C GLU A 644 50.66 11.54 -25.91
N MET A 645 49.77 10.57 -26.13
CA MET A 645 49.23 10.16 -27.44
C MET A 645 48.37 8.88 -27.26
N GLU A 646 47.19 8.89 -27.88
CA GLU A 646 46.45 7.82 -28.60
C GLU A 646 46.37 6.38 -28.07
N GLY A 647 45.14 5.86 -28.04
CA GLY A 647 44.85 4.43 -27.95
C GLY A 647 43.36 4.15 -27.68
N ASP A 648 42.59 4.12 -28.75
CA ASP A 648 41.17 3.76 -28.87
C ASP A 648 40.74 2.56 -28.01
N ASN A 649 39.58 2.60 -27.34
CA ASN A 649 38.35 1.98 -27.87
C ASN A 649 37.15 2.13 -26.91
N GLU A 650 35.99 2.12 -27.55
CA GLU A 650 34.59 2.24 -27.14
C GLU A 650 34.18 1.51 -25.84
N SER A 651 33.39 2.09 -24.92
CA SER A 651 31.99 2.57 -25.03
C SER A 651 30.92 1.46 -24.96
N PHE A 652 30.17 1.49 -23.84
CA PHE A 652 28.79 1.04 -23.62
C PHE A 652 28.52 -0.48 -23.78
N GLY A 653 27.72 -1.15 -22.96
CA GLY A 653 26.58 -0.74 -22.17
C GLY A 653 25.41 -1.69 -22.50
N SER A 654 24.68 -2.11 -21.48
CA SER A 654 23.25 -2.47 -21.50
C SER A 654 22.74 -3.81 -22.06
N SER A 655 21.51 -4.10 -21.62
CA SER A 655 20.57 -5.21 -21.88
C SER A 655 20.80 -6.46 -21.01
N GLU A 656 19.93 -6.86 -20.09
CA GLU A 656 18.45 -6.93 -20.06
C GLU A 656 17.88 -7.94 -21.06
N TYR A 657 17.63 -9.15 -20.56
CA TYR A 657 16.62 -10.16 -20.96
C TYR A 657 16.54 -11.08 -19.71
N GLY A 658 15.40 -11.47 -19.16
CA GLY A 658 14.16 -11.90 -19.80
C GLY A 658 13.83 -13.28 -19.19
N ASP A 659 12.57 -13.44 -18.79
CA ASP A 659 12.00 -14.52 -17.98
C ASP A 659 12.16 -15.96 -18.50
N GLU A 660 12.03 -16.87 -17.53
CA GLU A 660 11.35 -18.19 -17.56
C GLU A 660 11.59 -19.18 -18.73
N ALA A 661 12.17 -20.32 -18.37
CA ALA A 661 11.80 -21.70 -18.76
C ALA A 661 12.91 -22.64 -18.23
N SER A 662 12.71 -23.91 -17.89
CA SER A 662 11.57 -24.79 -17.66
C SER A 662 12.21 -26.11 -17.19
N ALA A 663 11.51 -26.85 -16.35
CA ALA A 663 11.93 -28.17 -15.92
C ALA A 663 11.93 -29.17 -17.09
N PHE A 664 12.98 -29.99 -17.14
CA PHE A 664 13.07 -31.19 -17.97
C PHE A 664 12.15 -32.29 -17.43
N ASN A 665 11.57 -33.09 -18.34
CA ASN A 665 11.13 -34.45 -18.01
C ASN A 665 12.05 -35.49 -18.66
N GLU A 666 12.23 -36.59 -17.93
CA GLU A 666 13.04 -37.77 -18.22
C GLU A 666 12.29 -38.76 -19.12
N ASP A 667 12.66 -38.86 -20.40
CA ASP A 667 12.46 -40.07 -21.23
C ASP A 667 13.00 -39.97 -22.68
N GLY A 668 13.65 -38.87 -23.08
CA GLY A 668 14.72 -38.91 -24.09
C GLY A 668 14.44 -39.67 -25.41
N SER A 669 13.25 -39.52 -26.01
CA SER A 669 12.96 -40.13 -27.32
C SER A 669 12.43 -39.13 -28.34
N PHE A 670 13.03 -39.17 -29.53
CA PHE A 670 12.86 -38.22 -30.63
C PHE A 670 12.30 -38.92 -31.86
N ILE A 671 11.04 -38.66 -32.22
CA ILE A 671 10.39 -38.92 -33.51
C ILE A 671 9.24 -37.87 -33.59
N GLY A 672 9.13 -36.90 -34.49
CA GLY A 672 9.46 -36.85 -35.91
C GLY A 672 8.22 -37.20 -36.75
N VAL A 673 7.46 -36.18 -37.22
CA VAL A 673 6.73 -36.08 -38.52
C VAL A 673 5.41 -35.27 -38.43
N TYR A 674 5.46 -34.12 -39.12
CA TYR A 674 4.47 -33.37 -39.92
C TYR A 674 2.95 -33.48 -39.70
N SER A 675 2.30 -32.30 -39.53
CA SER A 675 1.13 -31.91 -40.34
C SER A 675 0.98 -30.37 -40.42
N SER A 676 0.77 -29.88 -41.64
CA SER A 676 0.48 -28.49 -42.03
C SER A 676 -1.04 -28.23 -42.05
N PRO A 677 -1.50 -26.96 -42.16
CA PRO A 677 -2.76 -26.50 -41.60
C PRO A 677 -3.96 -26.67 -42.54
N GLU A 678 -5.13 -26.94 -41.97
CA GLU A 678 -6.37 -27.05 -42.71
C GLU A 678 -7.23 -25.77 -42.64
N ARG A 679 -7.79 -25.45 -43.81
CA ARG A 679 -8.51 -24.24 -44.20
C ARG A 679 -9.91 -24.16 -43.58
N LYS A 680 -10.42 -22.95 -43.34
CA LYS A 680 -11.86 -22.65 -43.34
C LYS A 680 -12.27 -21.98 -44.66
N PRO A 681 -13.38 -22.38 -45.32
CA PRO A 681 -13.91 -21.69 -46.49
C PRO A 681 -15.01 -20.66 -46.17
N PRO A 682 -15.36 -19.78 -47.14
CA PRO A 682 -16.21 -18.59 -46.96
C PRO A 682 -17.63 -18.77 -47.54
N VAL A 683 -18.57 -17.89 -47.18
CA VAL A 683 -19.75 -17.57 -48.02
C VAL A 683 -20.14 -16.09 -47.87
N GLU A 684 -20.34 -15.45 -49.04
CA GLU A 684 -20.72 -14.07 -49.33
C GLU A 684 -22.23 -13.76 -49.24
N ASN A 685 -22.50 -12.46 -49.03
CA ASN A 685 -23.52 -11.57 -49.62
C ASN A 685 -25.00 -12.01 -49.73
N ASN A 686 -25.92 -11.18 -49.19
CA ASN A 686 -26.73 -10.27 -50.03
C ASN A 686 -27.79 -9.43 -49.26
N VAL A 687 -27.84 -8.14 -49.63
CA VAL A 687 -29.04 -7.34 -50.00
C VAL A 687 -29.93 -6.72 -48.88
N HIS A 688 -29.86 -5.38 -48.80
CA HIS A 688 -30.90 -4.43 -48.38
C HIS A 688 -32.14 -4.49 -49.30
N PRO A 689 -33.39 -4.18 -48.86
CA PRO A 689 -33.80 -2.77 -48.77
C PRO A 689 -34.96 -2.38 -47.80
N THR A 690 -34.97 -1.08 -47.47
CA THR A 690 -36.10 -0.11 -47.33
C THR A 690 -37.31 -0.34 -46.42
N GLY A 691 -37.62 0.74 -45.65
CA GLY A 691 -38.98 1.19 -45.25
C GLY A 691 -39.57 0.47 -44.04
N GLU A 692 -40.37 1.05 -43.15
CA GLU A 692 -41.01 2.37 -43.06
C GLU A 692 -41.59 2.46 -41.62
N SER A 693 -42.01 3.67 -41.24
CA SER A 693 -42.56 4.15 -39.96
C SER A 693 -43.89 3.53 -39.47
N VAL A 694 -44.29 3.96 -38.25
CA VAL A 694 -45.62 3.89 -37.59
C VAL A 694 -45.84 2.57 -36.81
N VAL A 695 -45.97 2.54 -35.48
CA VAL A 695 -46.92 3.20 -34.54
C VAL A 695 -46.22 3.58 -33.25
#